data_AF-A0A5B9PGP3-F1
#
_entry.id   AF-A0A5B9PGP3-F1
#
_cell.length_a   1.000
_cell.length_b   1.000
_cell.length_c   1.000
_cell.angle_alpha   90.00
_cell.angle_beta   90.00
_cell.angle_gamma   90.00
#
_symmetry.space_group_name_H-M   'P 1'
#
loop_
_entity.id
_entity.type
_entity.pdbx_description
1 polymer ?
#
loop_
_entity_poly.entity_id
_entity_poly.type
_entity_poly.pdbx_seq_one_letter_code
_entity_poly.pdbx_strand_id
1 'polypeptide(L)'
;MEWFHKGTKRKVRRKHKARPGFQRLEPRQLLTVSLPIEVADFRDDFPRRAAAPTEGWAYLWNAPAGWSNSNPGNLNSAAIDNPETIYQPLQPAGSLLTPDGDLKFNDSHPSSALYFSATGGHAGSVKQLSSGARYNGQDRYAIAAFTVQEAGVYELTDSFIQLDDLRSSGLEVRVFVNRNKPLILQTVEAKQRIGFDARLGYLRAGDTVHVAIGAGVNIAWDHFLVDFSIVRHTSRVESLARFGRDVISHNSRSPWTYMWNAPTGWVEGGQRGNLNTSPIGATSSYQPLFESGDVWVPDRSSDSRSPTFSMQLDSDGGAPGAAWQQSSSFQDRYLIVRYTIPTSGNFVVSNSYLRVNDSRSDGVEVVVHREDGTRVTGDSIVAKAGSSKSFDLLLGDLSAGEHIYFAFGGVNNANYDRFEMDFSIDRVYPRELPLRELVPTKVLHVTEFGATPNDGLNDWHAIEAALQQVAKNNQAVEIRLTPGTWDLYPSNTLESDEYFFDLLRYQNLTFNGMGAEVLIHDDKRGLFRVLDSKNVILRNLVIDYADKIGDRYRPRTFTQGIIRSLDPAARSFELEIDLVGFIAPDASFTSAATGSWGYAVDPNVAGRLKFNSWLNYPTYEVQKVSGNRFRIRTEFTEGLAVGDRYVLQRRYDHPLFNVAAYSQQVSLIGVRAYTASSVFVSSNLSEALNVIRSSVTIRPDSGRWKSGNADGVHAQSNRVGPWIEDSRFQGLGDDVMNFYTLPYTITKRNSLRTLTLATINHDTLGNVGSRSLRIGDSFKFVNPLTGAVIQTARLTDVADTRQSVIIQGRTEMRDMVMVTFDQDINGVVVGNSPAGESDGFRNETTVFNEGLSRDFLVERNYIADSRRFGNYLMADNGELNHNIYVGLSDQAILGRNESGWPLGAWPSNVSIRSNSFYANGLSARYLRQPQVYGTVDFHMNRLPNVSVNRDVREIRRLKIVDNHFQYWRKAAVSVRNAEAVTILDNTFSDPLGNFGSPVKVKFSTFL
;
A
#
# COMPACT_ATOMS: atom_id res chain seq x y z
N MET A 1 -52.62 19.46 39.89
CA MET A 1 -52.55 19.22 41.34
C MET A 1 -51.16 18.74 41.64
N GLU A 2 -50.29 19.65 42.10
CA GLU A 2 -49.89 19.78 43.53
C GLU A 2 -48.93 18.65 43.96
N TRP A 3 -47.62 18.91 43.99
CA TRP A 3 -46.84 19.53 45.07
C TRP A 3 -46.25 18.49 46.06
N PHE A 4 -44.94 18.30 45.92
CA PHE A 4 -43.88 18.24 46.94
C PHE A 4 -44.12 17.65 48.35
N HIS A 5 -43.24 16.72 48.75
CA HIS A 5 -42.52 16.79 50.04
C HIS A 5 -41.08 16.25 49.99
N LYS A 6 -40.23 16.89 50.81
CA LYS A 6 -38.75 16.86 50.91
C LYS A 6 -38.25 15.70 51.79
N GLY A 7 -36.95 15.34 51.66
CA GLY A 7 -36.18 14.82 52.81
C GLY A 7 -34.99 13.88 52.57
N THR A 8 -33.95 14.34 51.87
CA THR A 8 -32.49 14.07 52.04
C THR A 8 -31.96 12.88 52.87
N LYS A 9 -31.07 12.05 52.28
CA LYS A 9 -29.59 11.97 52.52
C LYS A 9 -28.97 10.62 52.07
N ARG A 10 -28.10 10.63 51.05
CA ARG A 10 -26.72 10.06 51.08
C ARG A 10 -26.01 10.25 49.74
N LYS A 11 -24.90 10.99 49.75
CA LYS A 11 -23.95 11.13 48.63
C LYS A 11 -23.16 9.82 48.47
N VAL A 12 -23.23 9.20 47.30
CA VAL A 12 -22.20 8.27 46.79
C VAL A 12 -21.86 8.70 45.37
N ARG A 13 -20.55 8.88 45.13
CA ARG A 13 -19.92 9.32 43.87
C ARG A 13 -20.41 8.49 42.66
N ARG A 14 -20.95 9.16 41.64
CA ARG A 14 -21.09 8.60 40.27
C ARG A 14 -19.95 9.16 39.40
N LYS A 15 -19.10 8.26 38.90
CA LYS A 15 -18.12 8.54 37.85
C LYS A 15 -18.86 9.04 36.60
N HIS A 16 -18.45 10.18 36.06
CA HIS A 16 -18.89 10.65 34.76
C HIS A 16 -18.41 9.68 33.67
N LYS A 17 -19.35 9.06 32.94
CA LYS A 17 -19.07 8.41 31.66
C LYS A 17 -18.73 9.49 30.65
N ALA A 18 -17.51 9.43 30.11
CA ALA A 18 -17.09 10.24 28.98
C ALA A 18 -17.99 9.95 27.77
N ARG A 19 -18.52 11.01 27.15
CA ARG A 19 -19.13 10.95 25.82
C ARG A 19 -17.97 10.93 24.81
N PRO A 20 -17.96 10.07 23.77
CA PRO A 20 -17.02 10.23 22.67
C PRO A 20 -17.40 11.51 21.91
N GLY A 21 -16.50 12.49 21.93
CA GLY A 21 -16.63 13.69 21.11
C GLY A 21 -16.42 13.32 19.65
N PHE A 22 -17.51 13.30 18.88
CA PHE A 22 -17.43 13.30 17.43
C PHE A 22 -16.93 14.67 16.99
N GLN A 23 -15.66 14.74 16.57
CA GLN A 23 -15.14 15.91 15.86
C GLN A 23 -15.93 16.08 14.57
N ARG A 24 -16.45 17.29 14.37
CA ARG A 24 -16.97 17.76 13.09
C ARG A 24 -15.80 17.76 12.12
N LEU A 25 -15.82 16.86 11.13
CA LEU A 25 -14.84 16.84 10.06
C LEU A 25 -15.19 17.96 9.09
N GLU A 26 -14.24 18.87 8.87
CA GLU A 26 -14.34 19.92 7.85
C GLU A 26 -14.43 19.31 6.44
N PRO A 27 -15.09 20.00 5.48
CA PRO A 27 -15.24 19.51 4.12
C PRO A 27 -13.88 19.48 3.41
N ARG A 28 -13.32 18.28 3.24
CA ARG A 28 -12.13 18.07 2.40
C ARG A 28 -12.52 18.20 0.93
N GLN A 29 -11.68 18.87 0.15
CA GLN A 29 -11.88 19.15 -1.28
C GLN A 29 -12.44 17.94 -2.04
N LEU A 30 -13.44 18.20 -2.89
CA LEU A 30 -13.98 17.30 -3.90
C LEU A 30 -12.83 16.73 -4.74
N LEU A 31 -12.40 15.50 -4.45
CA LEU A 31 -11.40 14.78 -5.25
C LEU A 31 -12.09 14.20 -6.48
N THR A 32 -12.03 14.90 -7.61
CA THR A 32 -12.08 14.24 -8.92
C THR A 32 -10.94 13.23 -8.97
N VAL A 33 -11.25 11.96 -9.24
CA VAL A 33 -10.25 10.90 -9.40
C VAL A 33 -9.31 11.30 -10.55
N SER A 34 -8.09 11.76 -10.23
CA SER A 34 -7.08 12.07 -11.23
C SER A 34 -6.44 10.77 -11.69
N LEU A 35 -6.52 10.46 -12.98
CA LEU A 35 -5.71 9.39 -13.56
C LEU A 35 -4.23 9.80 -13.58
N PRO A 36 -3.28 8.84 -13.60
CA PRO A 36 -1.89 9.14 -13.88
C PRO A 36 -1.77 9.90 -15.21
N ILE A 37 -0.88 10.89 -15.27
CA ILE A 37 -0.67 11.73 -16.44
C ILE A 37 0.68 11.35 -17.05
N GLU A 38 0.69 10.88 -18.30
CA GLU A 38 1.93 10.77 -19.06
C GLU A 38 2.48 12.17 -19.34
N VAL A 39 3.71 12.42 -18.90
CA VAL A 39 4.37 13.74 -19.05
C VAL A 39 5.51 13.71 -20.06
N ALA A 40 5.94 12.52 -20.46
CA ALA A 40 7.01 12.29 -21.43
C ALA A 40 6.98 10.85 -21.94
N ASP A 41 7.30 10.66 -23.21
CA ASP A 41 7.49 9.37 -23.86
C ASP A 41 8.72 9.40 -24.77
N PHE A 42 9.66 8.47 -24.57
CA PHE A 42 10.96 8.53 -25.25
C PHE A 42 10.82 8.53 -26.78
N ARG A 43 9.94 7.70 -27.34
CA ARG A 43 9.83 7.54 -28.80
C ARG A 43 8.95 8.59 -29.44
N ASP A 44 7.82 8.88 -28.81
CA ASP A 44 6.87 9.85 -29.36
C ASP A 44 7.45 11.27 -29.29
N ASP A 45 8.26 11.57 -28.27
CA ASP A 45 8.90 12.88 -28.10
C ASP A 45 10.26 13.01 -28.79
N PHE A 46 10.84 11.92 -29.34
CA PHE A 46 12.18 11.97 -29.91
C PHE A 46 12.28 12.98 -31.08
N PRO A 47 13.31 13.84 -31.10
CA PRO A 47 13.43 14.90 -32.11
C PRO A 47 13.53 14.29 -33.52
N ARG A 48 12.59 14.66 -34.39
CA ARG A 48 12.60 14.29 -35.81
C ARG A 48 13.36 15.33 -36.62
N ARG A 49 14.44 14.93 -37.32
CA ARG A 49 15.23 15.74 -38.27
C ARG A 49 15.76 17.07 -37.73
N ALA A 50 16.98 17.10 -37.20
CA ALA A 50 17.71 18.31 -36.75
C ALA A 50 16.90 19.31 -35.87
N ALA A 51 15.75 18.90 -35.34
CA ALA A 51 14.94 19.67 -34.43
C ALA A 51 15.58 19.65 -33.04
N ALA A 52 15.36 20.72 -32.27
CA ALA A 52 15.68 20.72 -30.85
C ALA A 52 14.87 19.62 -30.14
N PRO A 53 15.39 19.05 -29.03
CA PRO A 53 14.59 18.19 -28.17
C PRO A 53 13.31 18.90 -27.73
N THR A 54 12.25 18.13 -27.58
CA THR A 54 11.01 18.52 -26.90
C THR A 54 11.30 19.03 -25.49
N GLU A 55 10.40 19.87 -24.96
CA GLU A 55 10.59 20.52 -23.66
C GLU A 55 10.84 19.49 -22.54
N GLY A 56 11.84 19.74 -21.70
CA GLY A 56 12.27 18.85 -20.64
C GLY A 56 13.23 17.74 -21.07
N TRP A 57 13.27 17.36 -22.35
CA TRP A 57 14.17 16.32 -22.85
C TRP A 57 15.60 16.82 -23.14
N ALA A 58 16.58 15.99 -22.83
CA ALA A 58 17.95 16.12 -23.25
C ALA A 58 18.54 14.76 -23.58
N TYR A 59 19.31 14.67 -24.67
CA TYR A 59 20.02 13.47 -25.07
C TYR A 59 21.50 13.72 -24.93
N LEU A 60 22.14 12.96 -24.06
CA LEU A 60 23.44 13.27 -23.48
C LEU A 60 24.38 12.06 -23.55
N TRP A 61 25.65 12.30 -23.24
CA TRP A 61 26.63 11.25 -22.96
C TRP A 61 27.67 11.73 -21.94
N ASN A 62 28.32 10.80 -21.24
CA ASN A 62 29.35 11.10 -20.24
C ASN A 62 30.74 11.32 -20.88
N ALA A 63 30.86 12.39 -21.67
CA ALA A 63 32.08 12.78 -22.36
C ALA A 63 33.26 12.98 -21.39
N PRO A 64 34.49 12.56 -21.75
CA PRO A 64 35.68 12.90 -20.99
C PRO A 64 35.86 14.42 -20.81
N ALA A 65 36.39 14.85 -19.67
CA ALA A 65 36.77 16.23 -19.46
C ALA A 65 37.79 16.68 -20.51
N GLY A 66 37.50 17.79 -21.21
CA GLY A 66 38.33 18.34 -22.28
C GLY A 66 38.22 17.61 -23.63
N TRP A 67 37.21 16.74 -23.82
CA TRP A 67 36.96 16.07 -25.08
C TRP A 67 36.55 17.02 -26.22
N SER A 68 36.98 16.72 -27.44
CA SER A 68 36.52 17.30 -28.71
C SER A 68 36.71 16.29 -29.85
N ASN A 69 36.18 16.57 -31.05
CA ASN A 69 36.28 15.66 -32.21
C ASN A 69 37.72 15.25 -32.57
N SER A 70 38.73 16.04 -32.20
CA SER A 70 40.15 15.74 -32.43
C SER A 70 40.95 15.43 -31.16
N ASN A 71 40.33 15.49 -29.98
CA ASN A 71 40.99 15.29 -28.69
C ASN A 71 40.15 14.36 -27.79
N PRO A 72 40.65 13.17 -27.42
CA PRO A 72 39.90 12.24 -26.58
C PRO A 72 39.71 12.72 -25.12
N GLY A 73 40.38 13.79 -24.70
CA GLY A 73 40.27 14.34 -23.35
C GLY A 73 40.82 13.43 -22.25
N ASN A 74 40.44 13.68 -21.00
CA ASN A 74 40.85 12.86 -19.85
C ASN A 74 39.98 11.59 -19.75
N LEU A 75 40.46 10.51 -20.33
CA LEU A 75 39.76 9.22 -20.43
C LEU A 75 39.40 8.56 -19.08
N ASN A 76 40.00 8.99 -17.96
CA ASN A 76 39.67 8.49 -16.62
C ASN A 76 38.56 9.28 -15.92
N SER A 77 38.13 10.39 -16.51
CA SER A 77 37.09 11.27 -15.97
C SER A 77 35.69 10.91 -16.48
N ALA A 78 34.68 11.57 -15.90
CA ALA A 78 33.27 11.45 -16.27
C ALA A 78 32.69 10.04 -16.08
N ALA A 79 33.00 9.39 -14.96
CA ALA A 79 32.35 8.13 -14.58
C ALA A 79 30.83 8.36 -14.41
N ILE A 80 30.01 7.41 -14.87
CA ILE A 80 28.54 7.56 -14.88
C ILE A 80 27.95 7.72 -13.47
N ASP A 81 28.61 7.12 -12.47
CA ASP A 81 28.25 7.11 -11.06
C ASP A 81 28.92 8.21 -10.23
N ASN A 82 29.76 9.05 -10.86
CA ASN A 82 30.31 10.22 -10.20
C ASN A 82 29.29 11.39 -10.28
N PRO A 83 28.80 11.92 -9.14
CA PRO A 83 27.83 13.02 -9.12
C PRO A 83 28.37 14.32 -9.72
N GLU A 84 29.70 14.52 -9.76
CA GLU A 84 30.34 15.69 -10.36
C GLU A 84 30.44 15.61 -11.89
N THR A 85 30.13 14.46 -12.50
CA THR A 85 30.20 14.30 -13.95
C THR A 85 29.20 15.23 -14.64
N ILE A 86 29.71 16.04 -15.56
CA ILE A 86 28.90 16.88 -16.45
C ILE A 86 28.69 16.10 -17.74
N TYR A 87 27.43 15.76 -18.05
CA TYR A 87 27.08 15.13 -19.33
C TYR A 87 27.04 16.17 -20.44
N GLN A 88 27.51 15.79 -21.63
CA GLN A 88 27.49 16.66 -22.81
C GLN A 88 26.31 16.33 -23.72
N PRO A 89 25.65 17.32 -24.35
CA PRO A 89 24.60 17.07 -25.33
C PRO A 89 25.12 16.36 -26.58
N LEU A 90 24.37 15.38 -27.05
CA LEU A 90 24.53 14.82 -28.38
C LEU A 90 24.08 15.84 -29.44
N GLN A 91 24.72 15.80 -30.59
CA GLN A 91 24.51 16.70 -31.71
C GLN A 91 23.70 16.01 -32.82
N PRO A 92 22.83 16.73 -33.55
CA PRO A 92 22.07 16.15 -34.65
C PRO A 92 22.95 15.72 -35.82
N ALA A 93 22.81 14.46 -36.24
CA ALA A 93 23.41 13.88 -37.43
C ALA A 93 22.33 13.17 -38.26
N GLY A 94 21.62 13.93 -39.12
CA GLY A 94 20.50 13.41 -39.89
C GLY A 94 19.31 13.01 -39.00
N SER A 95 19.03 11.70 -38.92
CA SER A 95 17.98 11.14 -38.05
C SER A 95 18.52 10.60 -36.71
N LEU A 96 19.83 10.75 -36.47
CA LEU A 96 20.50 10.29 -35.26
C LEU A 96 20.97 11.49 -34.42
N LEU A 97 21.23 11.23 -33.15
CA LEU A 97 21.98 12.13 -32.27
C LEU A 97 23.31 11.46 -31.93
N THR A 98 24.43 12.07 -32.31
CA THR A 98 25.79 11.54 -32.12
C THR A 98 26.66 12.54 -31.34
N PRO A 99 27.74 12.09 -30.67
CA PRO A 99 28.63 13.01 -29.93
C PRO A 99 29.27 14.13 -30.76
N ASP A 100 29.60 13.87 -32.03
CA ASP A 100 30.38 14.75 -32.91
C ASP A 100 29.54 15.42 -34.02
N GLY A 101 28.27 15.04 -34.17
CA GLY A 101 27.35 15.62 -35.13
C GLY A 101 27.49 15.10 -36.56
N ASP A 102 28.16 13.97 -36.78
CA ASP A 102 28.22 13.32 -38.09
C ASP A 102 27.83 11.83 -38.07
N LEU A 103 27.86 11.18 -39.24
CA LEU A 103 27.46 9.78 -39.44
C LEU A 103 28.64 8.82 -39.60
N LYS A 104 29.86 9.26 -39.26
CA LYS A 104 31.09 8.47 -39.40
C LYS A 104 31.42 7.74 -38.10
N PHE A 105 30.69 6.65 -37.88
CA PHE A 105 30.92 5.82 -36.70
C PHE A 105 32.39 5.36 -36.59
N ASN A 106 32.99 5.55 -35.42
CA ASN A 106 34.39 5.22 -35.05
C ASN A 106 35.50 6.21 -35.41
N ASP A 107 35.22 7.44 -35.84
CA ASP A 107 36.27 8.46 -36.03
C ASP A 107 36.48 9.37 -34.81
N SER A 108 35.61 9.29 -33.80
CA SER A 108 35.72 10.00 -32.54
C SER A 108 35.96 9.04 -31.35
N HIS A 109 37.13 9.10 -30.71
CA HIS A 109 37.42 8.35 -29.48
C HIS A 109 37.16 9.23 -28.25
N PRO A 110 36.51 8.76 -27.16
CA PRO A 110 36.01 7.40 -26.91
C PRO A 110 34.52 7.17 -27.23
N SER A 111 33.82 8.13 -27.85
CA SER A 111 32.42 7.99 -28.29
C SER A 111 32.20 6.77 -29.19
N SER A 112 33.12 6.53 -30.12
CA SER A 112 33.12 5.42 -31.09
C SER A 112 31.81 5.32 -31.88
N ALA A 113 30.95 4.36 -31.56
CA ALA A 113 29.69 4.13 -32.25
C ALA A 113 28.48 4.67 -31.47
N LEU A 114 28.68 5.48 -30.42
CA LEU A 114 27.59 5.98 -29.57
C LEU A 114 26.62 6.85 -30.37
N TYR A 115 25.33 6.52 -30.31
CA TYR A 115 24.26 7.39 -30.81
C TYR A 115 22.90 7.05 -30.20
N PHE A 116 21.93 7.96 -30.38
CA PHE A 116 20.50 7.69 -30.23
C PHE A 116 19.74 7.89 -31.53
N SER A 117 18.62 7.19 -31.66
CA SER A 117 17.59 7.35 -32.67
C SER A 117 16.21 7.32 -32.01
N ALA A 118 15.16 7.60 -32.78
CA ALA A 118 13.78 7.56 -32.30
C ALA A 118 13.29 6.17 -31.86
N THR A 119 14.05 5.10 -32.08
CA THR A 119 13.66 3.74 -31.71
C THR A 119 14.67 3.02 -30.82
N GLY A 120 15.85 3.62 -30.60
CA GLY A 120 17.00 2.88 -30.12
C GLY A 120 18.31 3.67 -30.17
N GLY A 121 19.43 2.97 -30.28
CA GLY A 121 20.75 3.57 -30.29
C GLY A 121 21.87 2.56 -30.29
N HIS A 122 23.06 3.03 -29.96
CA HIS A 122 24.23 2.19 -29.75
C HIS A 122 25.06 2.75 -28.60
N ALA A 123 25.63 1.87 -27.78
CA ALA A 123 26.42 2.26 -26.62
C ALA A 123 27.81 2.79 -27.02
N GLY A 124 28.46 3.53 -26.11
CA GLY A 124 29.83 4.02 -26.29
C GLY A 124 30.88 3.08 -25.72
N SER A 125 32.17 3.42 -25.91
CA SER A 125 33.30 2.57 -25.51
C SER A 125 33.24 2.11 -24.06
N VAL A 126 33.52 0.83 -23.85
CA VAL A 126 33.72 0.24 -22.51
C VAL A 126 35.03 0.68 -21.88
N LYS A 127 35.13 0.52 -20.57
CA LYS A 127 36.35 0.63 -19.79
C LYS A 127 37.33 -0.48 -20.17
N GLN A 128 38.57 -0.10 -20.47
CA GLN A 128 39.67 -1.02 -20.77
C GLN A 128 40.68 -1.03 -19.63
N LEU A 129 41.16 -2.21 -19.23
CA LEU A 129 42.07 -2.38 -18.11
C LEU A 129 43.57 -2.21 -18.47
N SER A 130 43.91 -1.98 -19.75
CA SER A 130 45.29 -1.87 -20.25
C SER A 130 45.50 -0.64 -21.15
N SER A 131 46.69 -0.02 -21.06
CA SER A 131 47.03 1.22 -21.79
C SER A 131 47.34 1.00 -23.29
N GLY A 132 46.94 1.94 -24.16
CA GLY A 132 47.20 1.91 -25.61
C GLY A 132 46.43 3.01 -26.38
N ALA A 133 46.53 3.04 -27.71
CA ALA A 133 45.92 4.08 -28.56
C ALA A 133 44.38 4.15 -28.51
N ARG A 134 43.71 3.11 -28.01
CA ARG A 134 42.25 3.05 -27.81
C ARG A 134 41.85 2.91 -26.33
N TYR A 135 42.77 3.16 -25.40
CA TYR A 135 42.50 3.08 -23.96
C TYR A 135 41.29 3.96 -23.59
N ASN A 136 40.48 3.48 -22.65
CA ASN A 136 39.38 4.25 -22.08
C ASN A 136 39.21 3.85 -20.61
N GLY A 137 39.26 4.81 -19.70
CA GLY A 137 39.28 4.55 -18.26
C GLY A 137 37.90 4.35 -17.63
N GLN A 138 36.82 4.70 -18.35
CA GLN A 138 35.43 4.67 -17.87
C GLN A 138 34.48 4.23 -18.99
N ASP A 139 33.43 3.49 -18.67
CA ASP A 139 32.37 3.14 -19.62
C ASP A 139 31.63 4.38 -20.14
N ARG A 140 31.25 4.39 -21.42
CA ARG A 140 30.56 5.51 -22.07
C ARG A 140 29.11 5.14 -22.40
N TYR A 141 28.20 5.96 -21.93
CA TYR A 141 26.76 5.72 -21.97
C TYR A 141 26.06 6.69 -22.91
N ALA A 142 25.10 6.18 -23.68
CA ALA A 142 24.06 6.99 -24.27
C ALA A 142 23.00 7.27 -23.17
N ILE A 143 22.70 8.54 -22.90
CA ILE A 143 21.87 8.96 -21.77
C ILE A 143 20.66 9.75 -22.28
N ALA A 144 19.45 9.22 -22.10
CA ALA A 144 18.23 9.98 -22.27
C ALA A 144 17.86 10.59 -20.91
N ALA A 145 17.64 11.90 -20.87
CA ALA A 145 17.36 12.64 -19.65
C ALA A 145 16.08 13.47 -19.80
N PHE A 146 15.20 13.41 -18.80
CA PHE A 146 13.98 14.21 -18.74
C PHE A 146 13.92 15.00 -17.44
N THR A 147 13.90 16.32 -17.54
CA THR A 147 13.73 17.24 -16.41
C THR A 147 12.24 17.47 -16.16
N VAL A 148 11.76 17.10 -14.99
CA VAL A 148 10.35 17.23 -14.64
C VAL A 148 9.99 18.70 -14.38
N GLN A 149 8.85 19.14 -14.89
CA GLN A 149 8.42 20.54 -14.82
C GLN A 149 7.63 20.87 -13.56
N GLU A 150 6.99 19.87 -12.95
CA GLU A 150 6.17 20.04 -11.76
C GLU A 150 6.55 19.02 -10.68
N ALA A 151 6.35 19.37 -9.42
CA ALA A 151 6.58 18.42 -8.34
C ALA A 151 5.46 17.38 -8.25
N GLY A 152 5.77 16.14 -7.87
CA GLY A 152 4.77 15.09 -7.73
C GLY A 152 5.38 13.71 -7.59
N VAL A 153 4.54 12.67 -7.53
CA VAL A 153 5.01 11.28 -7.49
C VAL A 153 5.11 10.74 -8.91
N TYR A 154 6.27 10.20 -9.28
CA TYR A 154 6.55 9.73 -10.64
C TYR A 154 6.84 8.23 -10.71
N GLU A 155 6.46 7.64 -11.84
CA GLU A 155 6.82 6.28 -12.24
C GLU A 155 7.34 6.28 -13.68
N LEU A 156 8.25 5.35 -13.98
CA LEU A 156 8.67 4.99 -15.33
C LEU A 156 7.90 3.72 -15.72
N THR A 157 7.19 3.79 -16.83
CA THR A 157 6.27 2.76 -17.32
C THR A 157 6.53 2.44 -18.79
N ASP A 158 5.85 1.40 -19.29
CA ASP A 158 5.94 0.92 -20.67
C ASP A 158 7.37 0.75 -21.21
N SER A 159 8.28 0.37 -20.32
CA SER A 159 9.69 0.36 -20.67
C SER A 159 10.14 -0.95 -21.28
N PHE A 160 11.02 -0.86 -22.27
CA PHE A 160 11.82 -2.00 -22.67
C PHE A 160 13.15 -1.58 -23.27
N ILE A 161 14.11 -2.49 -23.18
CA ILE A 161 15.31 -2.49 -23.99
C ILE A 161 15.44 -3.84 -24.67
N GLN A 162 15.87 -3.83 -25.93
CA GLN A 162 16.04 -5.04 -26.74
C GLN A 162 17.36 -5.00 -27.48
N LEU A 163 18.08 -6.11 -27.43
CA LEU A 163 19.37 -6.30 -28.07
C LEU A 163 19.27 -7.48 -29.05
N ASP A 164 19.35 -7.20 -30.34
CA ASP A 164 18.99 -8.17 -31.39
C ASP A 164 20.15 -8.99 -31.97
N ASP A 165 21.41 -8.68 -31.62
CA ASP A 165 22.58 -9.38 -32.17
C ASP A 165 23.11 -10.45 -31.22
N LEU A 166 23.30 -11.67 -31.71
CA LEU A 166 23.88 -12.78 -30.95
C LEU A 166 25.37 -12.60 -30.64
N ARG A 167 26.05 -11.71 -31.37
CA ARG A 167 27.49 -11.45 -31.23
C ARG A 167 27.78 -10.34 -30.22
N SER A 168 26.74 -9.64 -29.74
CA SER A 168 26.89 -8.64 -28.69
C SER A 168 27.39 -9.28 -27.40
N SER A 169 28.13 -8.50 -26.61
CA SER A 169 28.54 -8.89 -25.26
C SER A 169 27.56 -8.50 -24.17
N GLY A 170 26.38 -8.01 -24.55
CA GLY A 170 25.35 -7.51 -23.67
C GLY A 170 25.40 -6.00 -23.48
N LEU A 171 24.36 -5.48 -22.83
CA LEU A 171 24.22 -4.07 -22.44
C LEU A 171 23.97 -3.94 -20.94
N GLU A 172 24.12 -2.74 -20.46
CA GLU A 172 23.71 -2.35 -19.12
C GLU A 172 22.73 -1.17 -19.20
N VAL A 173 21.61 -1.28 -18.48
CA VAL A 173 20.64 -0.19 -18.32
C VAL A 173 20.65 0.31 -16.88
N ARG A 174 20.77 1.63 -16.73
CA ARG A 174 20.67 2.33 -15.46
C ARG A 174 19.55 3.35 -15.48
N VAL A 175 18.73 3.36 -14.44
CA VAL A 175 17.73 4.42 -14.20
C VAL A 175 18.05 5.12 -12.89
N PHE A 176 18.20 6.44 -12.91
CA PHE A 176 18.49 7.26 -11.72
C PHE A 176 17.93 8.68 -11.82
N VAL A 177 17.80 9.33 -10.66
CA VAL A 177 17.32 10.73 -10.56
C VAL A 177 18.48 11.61 -10.08
N ASN A 178 18.69 12.78 -10.69
CA ASN A 178 19.67 13.80 -10.28
C ASN A 178 21.11 13.31 -10.09
N ARG A 179 21.52 12.25 -10.80
CA ARG A 179 22.85 11.60 -10.67
C ARG A 179 23.07 10.89 -9.31
N ASN A 180 22.00 10.51 -8.63
CA ASN A 180 22.04 9.61 -7.48
C ASN A 180 22.32 8.16 -7.87
N LYS A 181 22.47 7.29 -6.87
CA LYS A 181 22.60 5.83 -7.09
C LYS A 181 21.45 5.31 -7.97
N PRO A 182 21.72 4.39 -8.91
CA PRO A 182 20.68 3.78 -9.74
C PRO A 182 19.57 3.11 -8.95
N LEU A 183 18.33 3.45 -9.30
CA LEU A 183 17.10 2.77 -8.88
C LEU A 183 16.96 1.43 -9.61
N ILE A 184 17.39 1.40 -10.88
CA ILE A 184 17.50 0.20 -11.70
C ILE A 184 18.95 0.09 -12.17
N LEU A 185 19.50 -1.11 -12.04
CA LEU A 185 20.77 -1.51 -12.63
C LEU A 185 20.55 -2.94 -13.15
N GLN A 186 20.47 -3.11 -14.46
CA GLN A 186 20.18 -4.40 -15.09
C GLN A 186 21.11 -4.65 -16.28
N THR A 187 21.50 -5.91 -16.44
CA THR A 187 22.22 -6.39 -17.61
C THR A 187 21.23 -6.98 -18.62
N VAL A 188 21.44 -6.67 -19.90
CA VAL A 188 20.71 -7.21 -21.03
C VAL A 188 21.67 -8.13 -21.78
N GLU A 189 21.36 -9.41 -21.85
CA GLU A 189 22.14 -10.39 -22.60
C GLU A 189 21.86 -10.29 -24.11
N ALA A 190 22.75 -10.83 -24.94
CA ALA A 190 22.53 -10.95 -26.38
C ALA A 190 21.20 -11.66 -26.71
N LYS A 191 20.47 -11.16 -27.73
CA LYS A 191 19.11 -11.62 -28.11
C LYS A 191 18.06 -11.49 -27.01
N GLN A 192 18.28 -10.67 -26.01
CA GLN A 192 17.32 -10.48 -24.92
C GLN A 192 16.51 -9.19 -25.10
N ARG A 193 15.25 -9.25 -24.67
CA ARG A 193 14.39 -8.09 -24.43
C ARG A 193 13.95 -8.12 -22.97
N ILE A 194 14.17 -7.02 -22.24
CA ILE A 194 13.77 -6.88 -20.84
C ILE A 194 13.02 -5.56 -20.62
N GLY A 195 12.11 -5.54 -19.64
CA GLY A 195 11.48 -4.32 -19.14
C GLY A 195 12.17 -3.79 -17.90
N PHE A 196 12.08 -2.47 -17.66
CA PHE A 196 12.75 -1.78 -16.56
C PHE A 196 11.84 -0.77 -15.83
N ASP A 197 10.54 -1.06 -15.74
CA ASP A 197 9.56 -0.18 -15.07
C ASP A 197 9.97 0.09 -13.62
N ALA A 198 9.85 1.34 -13.18
CA ALA A 198 10.37 1.76 -11.88
C ALA A 198 9.48 2.81 -11.22
N ARG A 199 9.27 2.68 -9.90
CA ARG A 199 8.76 3.79 -9.09
C ARG A 199 9.90 4.76 -8.83
N LEU A 200 9.79 5.98 -9.35
CA LEU A 200 10.80 7.03 -9.17
C LEU A 200 10.60 7.76 -7.83
N GLY A 201 9.37 7.77 -7.31
CA GLY A 201 9.03 8.42 -6.05
C GLY A 201 8.66 9.88 -6.23
N TYR A 202 8.70 10.67 -5.16
CA TYR A 202 8.41 12.10 -5.27
C TYR A 202 9.61 12.85 -5.87
N LEU A 203 9.36 13.58 -6.96
CA LEU A 203 10.33 14.43 -7.65
C LEU A 203 9.90 15.89 -7.54
N ARG A 204 10.87 16.80 -7.46
CA ARG A 204 10.70 18.26 -7.48
C ARG A 204 10.75 18.77 -8.91
N ALA A 205 10.13 19.92 -9.18
CA ALA A 205 10.39 20.63 -10.42
C ALA A 205 11.90 20.91 -10.58
N GLY A 206 12.45 20.55 -11.74
CA GLY A 206 13.89 20.62 -12.01
C GLY A 206 14.67 19.34 -11.71
N ASP A 207 14.07 18.35 -11.03
CA ASP A 207 14.69 17.02 -10.91
C ASP A 207 14.73 16.33 -12.28
N THR A 208 15.81 15.61 -12.56
CA THR A 208 16.04 14.98 -13.87
C THR A 208 16.11 13.46 -13.73
N VAL A 209 15.22 12.78 -14.44
CA VAL A 209 15.22 11.32 -14.63
C VAL A 209 16.20 10.98 -15.74
N HIS A 210 17.11 10.03 -15.51
CA HIS A 210 18.11 9.58 -16.47
C HIS A 210 17.91 8.10 -16.77
N VAL A 211 17.89 7.73 -18.05
CA VAL A 211 17.99 6.37 -18.55
C VAL A 211 19.29 6.27 -19.34
N ALA A 212 20.29 5.59 -18.76
CA ALA A 212 21.62 5.46 -19.33
C ALA A 212 21.87 4.03 -19.82
N ILE A 213 22.36 3.90 -21.05
CA ILE A 213 22.60 2.62 -21.72
C ILE A 213 24.08 2.51 -22.07
N GLY A 214 24.75 1.52 -21.48
CA GLY A 214 26.16 1.23 -21.67
C GLY A 214 26.38 -0.15 -22.29
N ALA A 215 27.57 -0.36 -22.83
CA ALA A 215 27.99 -1.65 -23.35
C ALA A 215 28.42 -2.59 -22.20
N GLY A 216 28.29 -3.90 -22.40
CA GLY A 216 28.74 -4.91 -21.45
C GLY A 216 30.27 -5.05 -21.43
N VAL A 217 30.81 -5.99 -22.20
CA VAL A 217 32.26 -6.28 -22.23
C VAL A 217 32.98 -5.53 -23.34
N ASN A 218 32.31 -5.28 -24.46
CA ASN A 218 32.79 -4.48 -25.59
C ASN A 218 31.61 -3.96 -26.40
N ILE A 219 31.85 -2.95 -27.24
CA ILE A 219 30.79 -2.25 -27.99
C ILE A 219 30.37 -2.93 -29.30
N ALA A 220 31.00 -4.03 -29.70
CA ALA A 220 30.73 -4.59 -31.03
C ALA A 220 29.33 -5.23 -31.04
N TRP A 221 28.51 -4.81 -32.02
CA TRP A 221 27.15 -5.35 -32.23
C TRP A 221 26.13 -4.95 -31.16
N ASP A 222 26.37 -3.84 -30.45
CA ASP A 222 25.54 -3.33 -29.35
C ASP A 222 24.44 -2.35 -29.81
N HIS A 223 23.93 -2.51 -31.03
CA HIS A 223 22.74 -1.78 -31.46
C HIS A 223 21.54 -2.25 -30.64
N PHE A 224 20.83 -1.31 -30.02
CA PHE A 224 19.65 -1.60 -29.21
C PHE A 224 18.40 -0.87 -29.68
N LEU A 225 17.24 -1.41 -29.32
CA LEU A 225 15.97 -0.72 -29.33
C LEU A 225 15.58 -0.37 -27.90
N VAL A 226 15.00 0.80 -27.68
CA VAL A 226 14.52 1.23 -26.36
C VAL A 226 13.22 2.02 -26.47
N ASP A 227 12.40 1.90 -25.43
CA ASP A 227 11.19 2.70 -25.22
C ASP A 227 10.91 2.82 -23.72
N PHE A 228 10.23 3.90 -23.32
CA PHE A 228 9.70 4.12 -21.97
C PHE A 228 8.90 5.43 -21.89
N SER A 229 7.94 5.46 -20.98
CA SER A 229 7.16 6.66 -20.65
C SER A 229 7.34 7.04 -19.18
N ILE A 230 7.18 8.32 -18.87
CA ILE A 230 7.23 8.86 -17.51
C ILE A 230 5.85 9.37 -17.15
N VAL A 231 5.28 8.83 -16.07
CA VAL A 231 3.93 9.19 -15.59
C VAL A 231 4.00 9.89 -14.24
N ARG A 232 3.14 10.89 -14.04
CA ARG A 232 2.97 11.63 -12.79
C ARG A 232 1.64 11.29 -12.13
N HIS A 233 1.69 11.08 -10.81
CA HIS A 233 0.55 10.87 -9.94
C HIS A 233 0.36 12.07 -9.00
N THR A 234 -0.76 12.76 -9.13
CA THR A 234 -1.12 13.89 -8.27
C THR A 234 -1.99 13.47 -7.07
N SER A 235 -2.66 12.32 -7.17
CA SER A 235 -3.55 11.74 -6.13
C SER A 235 -2.84 10.97 -5.01
N ARG A 236 -1.50 10.82 -5.05
CA ARG A 236 -0.73 10.02 -4.07
C ARG A 236 -0.17 10.84 -2.93
N VAL A 237 -0.54 12.11 -2.84
CA VAL A 237 -0.02 13.05 -1.87
C VAL A 237 -1.19 13.62 -1.08
N GLU A 238 -1.13 13.52 0.25
CA GLU A 238 -2.09 14.17 1.15
C GLU A 238 -1.38 15.25 1.95
N SER A 239 -1.88 16.47 1.89
CA SER A 239 -1.41 17.54 2.76
C SER A 239 -1.95 17.37 4.18
N LEU A 240 -1.04 17.24 5.14
CA LEU A 240 -1.38 17.06 6.55
C LEU A 240 -1.38 18.38 7.31
N ALA A 241 -0.52 19.31 6.89
CA ALA A 241 -0.39 20.62 7.49
C ALA A 241 0.13 21.62 6.45
N ARG A 242 -0.29 22.88 6.58
CA ARG A 242 0.21 23.99 5.76
C ARG A 242 0.52 25.17 6.65
N PHE A 243 1.76 25.63 6.63
CA PHE A 243 2.26 26.66 7.52
C PHE A 243 1.35 27.91 7.52
N GLY A 244 1.20 28.61 6.38
CA GLY A 244 0.49 29.88 6.33
C GLY A 244 -1.01 29.79 6.68
N ARG A 245 -1.61 28.60 6.59
CA ARG A 245 -2.99 28.35 7.01
C ARG A 245 -3.11 28.05 8.51
N ASP A 246 -2.18 27.27 9.04
CA ASP A 246 -2.31 26.68 10.38
C ASP A 246 -1.77 27.61 11.49
N VAL A 247 -0.85 28.52 11.15
CA VAL A 247 -0.02 29.32 12.07
C VAL A 247 -0.78 30.33 12.93
N ILE A 248 -2.02 30.69 12.55
CA ILE A 248 -2.83 31.69 13.28
C ILE A 248 -3.94 31.04 14.12
N SER A 249 -4.16 29.73 14.02
CA SER A 249 -5.20 29.12 14.85
C SER A 249 -4.70 28.94 16.28
N HIS A 250 -5.15 29.78 17.22
CA HIS A 250 -4.92 29.73 18.68
C HIS A 250 -5.37 28.43 19.37
N ASN A 251 -5.51 27.33 18.64
CA ASN A 251 -5.89 26.05 19.18
C ASN A 251 -4.66 25.32 19.74
N SER A 252 -4.78 24.83 20.97
CA SER A 252 -3.81 24.00 21.69
C SER A 252 -3.57 22.60 21.06
N ARG A 253 -3.84 22.45 19.76
CA ARG A 253 -3.72 21.20 18.98
C ARG A 253 -2.92 21.39 17.69
N SER A 254 -2.32 22.56 17.47
CA SER A 254 -1.43 22.76 16.31
C SER A 254 -0.24 21.80 16.39
N PRO A 255 0.08 21.04 15.33
CA PRO A 255 1.27 20.17 15.28
C PRO A 255 2.58 20.97 15.14
N TRP A 256 2.47 22.29 15.03
CA TRP A 256 3.58 23.23 14.89
C TRP A 256 4.07 23.74 16.26
N THR A 257 5.37 23.99 16.36
CA THR A 257 5.98 24.70 17.49
C THR A 257 6.98 25.71 16.95
N TYR A 258 6.96 26.92 17.51
CA TYR A 258 7.83 28.02 17.07
C TYR A 258 8.95 28.23 18.09
N MET A 259 10.17 28.27 17.61
CA MET A 259 11.38 28.19 18.43
C MET A 259 12.50 29.05 17.82
N TRP A 260 13.62 29.13 18.54
CA TRP A 260 14.87 29.70 18.05
C TRP A 260 16.06 29.04 18.76
N ASN A 261 17.26 29.07 18.18
CA ASN A 261 18.46 28.51 18.79
C ASN A 261 19.09 29.51 19.77
N ALA A 262 18.66 29.49 21.03
CA ALA A 262 19.13 30.42 22.05
C ALA A 262 20.57 30.10 22.50
N PRO A 263 21.46 31.10 22.66
CA PRO A 263 22.80 30.87 23.21
C PRO A 263 22.75 30.40 24.67
N THR A 264 23.72 29.57 25.07
CA THR A 264 23.86 29.15 26.47
C THR A 264 24.02 30.36 27.40
N GLY A 265 23.21 30.41 28.46
CA GLY A 265 23.22 31.51 29.44
C GLY A 265 22.47 32.76 28.97
N TRP A 266 21.71 32.70 27.88
CA TRP A 266 20.78 33.76 27.51
C TRP A 266 19.66 33.90 28.55
N VAL A 267 19.26 35.15 28.84
CA VAL A 267 18.17 35.49 29.76
C VAL A 267 17.24 36.49 29.10
N GLU A 268 15.94 36.22 29.13
CA GLU A 268 14.87 37.10 28.63
C GLU A 268 15.03 38.53 29.16
N GLY A 269 15.07 39.51 28.25
CA GLY A 269 15.24 40.93 28.57
C GLY A 269 16.59 41.30 29.24
N GLY A 270 17.53 40.37 29.37
CA GLY A 270 18.74 40.50 30.19
C GLY A 270 20.04 40.21 29.43
N GLN A 271 20.74 39.15 29.84
CA GLN A 271 22.06 38.80 29.29
C GLN A 271 21.94 38.09 27.93
N ARG A 272 22.80 38.47 26.99
CA ARG A 272 22.84 37.89 25.63
C ARG A 272 23.35 36.44 25.55
N GLY A 273 23.90 35.89 26.64
CA GLY A 273 24.51 34.55 26.67
C GLY A 273 25.83 34.44 25.89
N ASN A 274 26.34 33.21 25.76
CA ASN A 274 27.55 32.90 25.00
C ASN A 274 27.24 32.66 23.52
N LEU A 275 27.45 33.68 22.68
CA LEU A 275 27.11 33.70 21.25
C LEU A 275 27.85 32.65 20.40
N ASN A 276 28.88 32.00 20.94
CA ASN A 276 29.65 30.95 20.27
C ASN A 276 28.96 29.57 20.35
N THR A 277 27.87 29.47 21.10
CA THR A 277 27.16 28.22 21.40
C THR A 277 25.84 28.10 20.64
N SER A 278 25.23 26.91 20.73
CA SER A 278 23.93 26.60 20.14
C SER A 278 23.92 26.73 18.61
N PRO A 279 24.83 26.02 17.89
CA PRO A 279 24.80 26.00 16.43
C PRO A 279 23.48 25.40 15.93
N ILE A 280 23.12 25.72 14.69
CA ILE A 280 21.99 25.06 14.04
C ILE A 280 22.25 23.54 13.96
N GLY A 281 21.25 22.74 14.35
CA GLY A 281 21.37 21.28 14.52
C GLY A 281 21.59 20.83 15.97
N ALA A 282 21.97 21.72 16.89
CA ALA A 282 21.96 21.44 18.32
C ALA A 282 20.55 21.63 18.90
N THR A 283 19.63 20.72 18.58
CA THR A 283 18.18 20.79 18.91
C THR A 283 17.89 20.99 20.40
N SER A 284 18.75 20.48 21.28
CA SER A 284 18.65 20.68 22.74
C SER A 284 18.78 22.14 23.20
N SER A 285 19.30 23.02 22.35
CA SER A 285 19.41 24.46 22.61
C SER A 285 18.17 25.26 22.24
N TYR A 286 17.21 24.65 21.56
CA TYR A 286 16.07 25.38 21.01
C TYR A 286 15.12 25.82 22.13
N GLN A 287 14.81 27.11 22.16
CA GLN A 287 13.90 27.73 23.12
C GLN A 287 12.62 28.17 22.40
N PRO A 288 11.44 28.12 23.06
CA PRO A 288 10.19 28.55 22.44
C PRO A 288 10.19 30.05 22.14
N LEU A 289 9.46 30.43 21.09
CA LEU A 289 9.02 31.80 20.90
C LEU A 289 7.72 32.04 21.69
N PHE A 290 7.44 33.29 22.00
CA PHE A 290 6.26 33.72 22.72
C PHE A 290 5.43 34.68 21.88
N GLU A 291 4.11 34.57 22.02
CA GLU A 291 3.16 35.47 21.37
C GLU A 291 3.28 36.89 21.94
N SER A 292 3.32 37.89 21.06
CA SER A 292 3.35 39.31 21.38
C SER A 292 2.57 40.09 20.31
N GLY A 293 1.26 40.23 20.50
CA GLY A 293 0.37 40.75 19.46
C GLY A 293 0.17 39.72 18.34
N ASP A 294 0.30 40.14 17.09
CA ASP A 294 0.13 39.26 15.91
C ASP A 294 1.42 38.53 15.50
N VAL A 295 2.48 38.64 16.31
CA VAL A 295 3.80 38.04 16.04
C VAL A 295 4.27 37.14 17.19
N TRP A 296 5.17 36.21 16.87
CA TRP A 296 5.91 35.40 17.83
C TRP A 296 7.36 35.87 17.93
N VAL A 297 7.82 36.15 19.14
CA VAL A 297 9.14 36.74 19.43
C VAL A 297 9.84 36.03 20.60
N PRO A 298 11.18 36.07 20.68
CA PRO A 298 11.92 35.40 21.76
C PRO A 298 11.72 35.96 23.18
N ASP A 299 11.49 37.26 23.36
CA ASP A 299 11.57 37.94 24.67
C ASP A 299 10.28 38.68 25.07
N ARG A 300 9.14 38.24 24.53
CA ARG A 300 7.78 38.79 24.80
C ARG A 300 7.66 40.29 24.56
N SER A 301 8.63 40.87 23.85
CA SER A 301 8.69 42.28 23.49
C SER A 301 9.10 42.38 22.02
N SER A 302 8.65 43.41 21.33
CA SER A 302 9.12 43.73 19.97
C SER A 302 10.41 44.57 19.99
N ASP A 303 11.02 44.78 21.16
CA ASP A 303 12.23 45.58 21.31
C ASP A 303 13.45 44.84 20.75
N SER A 304 14.15 45.44 19.78
CA SER A 304 15.35 44.87 19.18
C SER A 304 16.52 44.80 20.19
N ARG A 305 16.81 43.59 20.69
CA ARG A 305 17.93 43.32 21.61
C ARG A 305 18.84 42.24 21.07
N SER A 306 20.16 42.40 21.21
CA SER A 306 21.10 41.32 20.85
C SER A 306 20.87 40.08 21.74
N PRO A 307 20.83 38.85 21.19
CA PRO A 307 21.12 38.47 19.80
C PRO A 307 19.88 38.25 18.92
N THR A 308 18.68 38.54 19.42
CA THR A 308 17.40 38.29 18.74
C THR A 308 17.08 39.39 17.73
N PHE A 309 17.52 40.63 17.96
CA PHE A 309 17.27 41.81 17.14
C PHE A 309 15.80 41.89 16.71
N SER A 310 15.52 41.95 15.41
CA SER A 310 14.17 41.99 14.84
C SER A 310 13.55 40.60 14.63
N MET A 311 14.05 39.54 15.29
CA MET A 311 13.51 38.19 15.10
C MET A 311 12.04 38.15 15.47
N GLN A 312 11.21 37.82 14.49
CA GLN A 312 9.77 37.71 14.66
C GLN A 312 9.19 36.74 13.62
N LEU A 313 8.09 36.09 13.96
CA LEU A 313 7.31 35.23 13.07
C LEU A 313 5.84 35.62 13.07
N ASP A 314 5.22 35.62 11.91
CA ASP A 314 3.77 35.78 11.71
C ASP A 314 3.26 34.81 10.64
N SER A 315 2.05 35.02 10.17
CA SER A 315 1.38 34.15 9.20
C SER A 315 2.02 34.13 7.83
N ASP A 316 2.68 35.22 7.45
CA ASP A 316 3.18 35.41 6.10
C ASP A 316 4.68 35.13 6.04
N GLY A 317 5.38 35.16 7.17
CA GLY A 317 6.79 34.81 7.27
C GLY A 317 7.42 35.36 8.53
N GLY A 318 8.59 35.98 8.41
CA GLY A 318 9.35 36.41 9.58
C GLY A 318 10.55 37.27 9.27
N ALA A 319 11.32 37.56 10.31
CA ALA A 319 12.68 38.09 10.18
C ALA A 319 13.62 37.20 11.02
N PRO A 320 14.82 36.86 10.51
CA PRO A 320 15.75 36.05 11.25
C PRO A 320 16.39 36.83 12.40
N GLY A 321 17.05 36.11 13.29
CA GLY A 321 17.94 36.73 14.27
C GLY A 321 19.28 37.05 13.63
N ALA A 322 20.22 37.49 14.47
CA ALA A 322 21.54 37.85 14.03
C ALA A 322 22.27 36.77 13.21
N ALA A 323 22.85 37.17 12.08
CA ALA A 323 23.81 36.37 11.31
C ALA A 323 25.21 37.01 11.37
N TRP A 324 26.25 36.18 11.43
CA TRP A 324 27.65 36.59 11.62
C TRP A 324 28.65 35.67 10.88
N GLN A 325 28.39 35.33 9.62
CA GLN A 325 29.32 34.50 8.83
C GLN A 325 30.76 35.05 8.74
N GLN A 326 31.00 36.35 8.98
CA GLN A 326 32.35 36.94 8.97
C GLN A 326 33.13 36.79 10.29
N SER A 327 32.54 36.22 11.34
CA SER A 327 33.22 35.95 12.61
C SER A 327 33.15 34.47 12.98
N SER A 328 34.30 33.79 12.97
CA SER A 328 34.42 32.40 13.47
C SER A 328 34.06 32.24 14.95
N SER A 329 33.80 33.35 15.64
CA SER A 329 33.45 33.37 17.06
C SER A 329 31.95 33.29 17.31
N PHE A 330 31.05 33.47 16.34
CA PHE A 330 29.60 33.51 16.63
C PHE A 330 28.81 32.51 15.80
N GLN A 331 27.73 31.96 16.38
CA GLN A 331 26.75 31.16 15.64
C GLN A 331 25.55 32.02 15.25
N ASP A 332 25.04 31.80 14.04
CA ASP A 332 23.86 32.45 13.49
C ASP A 332 22.59 32.10 14.28
N ARG A 333 21.62 33.01 14.29
CA ARG A 333 20.36 32.89 15.03
C ARG A 333 19.20 32.70 14.07
N TYR A 334 18.62 31.52 14.14
CA TYR A 334 17.53 31.10 13.28
C TYR A 334 16.19 31.26 13.98
N LEU A 335 15.22 31.69 13.19
CA LEU A 335 13.82 31.47 13.46
C LEU A 335 13.49 30.02 13.09
N ILE A 336 12.91 29.24 14.00
CA ILE A 336 12.74 27.80 13.81
C ILE A 336 11.27 27.43 13.93
N VAL A 337 10.76 26.73 12.91
CA VAL A 337 9.45 26.12 12.92
C VAL A 337 9.64 24.61 13.01
N ARG A 338 9.06 23.97 14.02
CA ARG A 338 9.09 22.52 14.22
C ARG A 338 7.73 21.91 13.91
N TYR A 339 7.72 20.84 13.12
CA TYR A 339 6.55 19.99 12.90
C TYR A 339 6.72 18.63 13.58
N THR A 340 5.69 18.15 14.28
CA THR A 340 5.68 16.79 14.85
C THR A 340 4.91 15.85 13.94
N ILE A 341 5.55 14.76 13.51
CA ILE A 341 4.95 13.77 12.62
C ILE A 341 3.83 13.01 13.34
N PRO A 342 2.57 13.10 12.88
CA PRO A 342 1.44 12.50 13.60
C PRO A 342 1.35 10.97 13.40
N THR A 343 1.81 10.48 12.24
CA THR A 343 1.75 9.07 11.84
C THR A 343 2.99 8.75 11.04
N SER A 344 3.57 7.56 11.20
CA SER A 344 4.72 7.17 10.39
C SER A 344 4.37 7.08 8.91
N GLY A 345 5.35 7.26 8.03
CA GLY A 345 5.07 7.35 6.59
C GLY A 345 6.25 7.89 5.79
N ASN A 346 6.05 8.07 4.49
CA ASN A 346 6.97 8.79 3.63
C ASN A 346 6.47 10.22 3.45
N PHE A 347 7.34 11.21 3.67
CA PHE A 347 6.95 12.62 3.74
C PHE A 347 7.74 13.50 2.78
N VAL A 348 7.09 14.59 2.37
CA VAL A 348 7.67 15.62 1.52
C VAL A 348 7.27 17.00 2.05
N VAL A 349 8.11 17.98 1.76
CA VAL A 349 7.76 19.40 1.79
C VAL A 349 7.35 19.78 0.38
N SER A 350 6.18 20.38 0.23
CA SER A 350 5.64 20.79 -1.06
C SER A 350 5.08 22.20 -1.00
N ASN A 351 4.75 22.77 -2.17
CA ASN A 351 4.11 24.08 -2.30
C ASN A 351 4.88 25.17 -1.55
N SER A 352 6.20 25.01 -1.47
CA SER A 352 7.03 25.85 -0.64
C SER A 352 7.55 27.05 -1.41
N TYR A 353 7.65 28.18 -0.72
CA TYR A 353 8.44 29.30 -1.17
C TYR A 353 9.05 30.05 0.01
N LEU A 354 10.25 30.59 -0.21
CA LEU A 354 10.91 31.59 0.62
C LEU A 354 11.16 32.81 -0.26
N ARG A 355 10.64 33.97 0.13
CA ARG A 355 10.72 35.21 -0.64
C ARG A 355 11.29 36.34 0.20
N VAL A 356 12.19 37.11 -0.38
CA VAL A 356 12.78 38.31 0.23
C VAL A 356 12.49 39.49 -0.68
N ASN A 357 11.69 40.45 -0.19
CA ASN A 357 11.22 41.57 -1.00
C ASN A 357 12.13 42.82 -0.88
N ASP A 358 12.85 42.99 0.22
CA ASP A 358 13.71 44.17 0.42
C ASP A 358 14.97 44.06 -0.43
N SER A 359 15.20 45.06 -1.29
CA SER A 359 16.36 45.10 -2.19
C SER A 359 17.70 45.27 -1.46
N ARG A 360 17.68 45.62 -0.17
CA ARG A 360 18.87 45.84 0.67
C ARG A 360 19.31 44.58 1.42
N SER A 361 18.48 43.54 1.45
CA SER A 361 18.80 42.25 2.07
C SER A 361 19.98 41.59 1.36
N ASP A 362 20.89 40.96 2.12
CA ASP A 362 21.93 40.08 1.59
C ASP A 362 21.44 38.62 1.42
N GLY A 363 20.29 38.30 2.00
CA GLY A 363 19.48 37.13 1.69
C GLY A 363 19.05 36.38 2.94
N VAL A 364 18.05 35.51 2.78
CA VAL A 364 17.60 34.59 3.83
C VAL A 364 17.81 33.17 3.36
N GLU A 365 18.36 32.34 4.23
CA GLU A 365 18.50 30.91 4.02
C GLU A 365 17.46 30.10 4.79
N VAL A 366 17.06 28.95 4.22
CA VAL A 366 16.32 27.91 4.93
C VAL A 366 17.16 26.63 5.03
N VAL A 367 17.21 26.07 6.24
CA VAL A 367 17.82 24.78 6.57
C VAL A 367 16.75 23.87 7.13
N VAL A 368 16.54 22.71 6.49
CA VAL A 368 15.62 21.68 7.01
C VAL A 368 16.43 20.55 7.61
N HIS A 369 16.16 20.17 8.85
CA HIS A 369 16.91 19.12 9.54
C HIS A 369 16.04 18.27 10.47
N ARG A 370 16.53 17.08 10.80
CA ARG A 370 15.90 16.13 11.74
C ARG A 370 16.34 16.39 13.18
N GLU A 371 15.71 15.69 14.13
CA GLU A 371 15.99 15.78 15.58
C GLU A 371 17.46 15.54 15.94
N ASP A 372 18.14 14.65 15.21
CA ASP A 372 19.56 14.31 15.41
C ASP A 372 20.53 15.35 14.80
N GLY A 373 19.99 16.45 14.25
CA GLY A 373 20.75 17.51 13.58
C GLY A 373 21.12 17.18 12.13
N THR A 374 20.76 16.01 11.61
CA THR A 374 21.02 15.64 10.22
C THR A 374 20.24 16.56 9.29
N ARG A 375 20.97 17.31 8.45
CA ARG A 375 20.38 18.18 7.44
C ARG A 375 19.73 17.35 6.32
N VAL A 376 18.50 17.70 5.98
CA VAL A 376 17.77 17.17 4.82
C VAL A 376 18.04 18.02 3.58
N THR A 377 18.15 19.33 3.75
CA THR A 377 18.73 20.24 2.76
C THR A 377 20.24 19.99 2.72
N GLY A 378 20.77 19.37 1.67
CA GLY A 378 22.23 19.16 1.55
C GLY A 378 23.00 20.47 1.78
N ASP A 379 22.85 21.42 0.86
CA ASP A 379 23.26 22.82 1.01
C ASP A 379 22.08 23.70 1.45
N SER A 380 22.36 24.89 2.01
CA SER A 380 21.31 25.83 2.39
C SER A 380 20.64 26.46 1.18
N ILE A 381 19.32 26.60 1.22
CA ILE A 381 18.53 27.18 0.14
C ILE A 381 18.37 28.68 0.42
N VAL A 382 19.00 29.52 -0.41
CA VAL A 382 19.09 30.97 -0.20
C VAL A 382 18.19 31.74 -1.16
N ALA A 383 17.24 32.50 -0.61
CA ALA A 383 16.52 33.54 -1.32
C ALA A 383 17.26 34.88 -1.17
N LYS A 384 17.72 35.45 -2.28
CA LYS A 384 18.37 36.77 -2.32
C LYS A 384 17.33 37.89 -2.41
N ALA A 385 17.77 39.13 -2.15
CA ALA A 385 16.98 40.34 -2.38
C ALA A 385 16.21 40.32 -3.72
N GLY A 386 14.91 40.59 -3.64
CA GLY A 386 14.01 40.65 -4.79
C GLY A 386 13.72 39.29 -5.43
N SER A 387 14.01 38.17 -4.77
CA SER A 387 13.85 36.83 -5.33
C SER A 387 12.97 35.92 -4.46
N SER A 388 12.46 34.87 -5.10
CA SER A 388 11.70 33.79 -4.48
C SER A 388 12.37 32.47 -4.82
N LYS A 389 12.45 31.56 -3.84
CA LYS A 389 13.00 30.21 -4.02
C LYS A 389 12.06 29.17 -3.44
N SER A 390 11.86 28.07 -4.17
CA SER A 390 11.21 26.88 -3.60
C SER A 390 12.22 26.11 -2.76
N PHE A 391 11.74 25.48 -1.70
CA PHE A 391 12.45 24.49 -0.90
C PHE A 391 11.64 23.19 -0.81
N ASP A 392 10.97 22.81 -1.90
CA ASP A 392 10.28 21.52 -1.97
C ASP A 392 11.33 20.43 -1.81
N LEU A 393 11.10 19.47 -0.91
CA LEU A 393 12.07 18.42 -0.65
C LEU A 393 11.47 17.13 -0.12
N LEU A 394 12.06 16.01 -0.53
CA LEU A 394 11.76 14.70 0.04
C LEU A 394 12.35 14.63 1.45
N LEU A 395 11.48 14.49 2.45
CA LEU A 395 11.89 14.22 3.84
C LEU A 395 12.20 12.73 4.04
N GLY A 396 11.58 11.87 3.22
CA GLY A 396 11.76 10.43 3.24
C GLY A 396 10.89 9.75 4.28
N ASP A 397 11.31 8.57 4.73
CA ASP A 397 10.59 7.82 5.77
C ASP A 397 10.81 8.52 7.13
N LEU A 398 9.70 8.81 7.83
CA LEU A 398 9.65 9.40 9.17
C LEU A 398 8.72 8.60 10.08
N SER A 399 9.05 8.54 11.37
CA SER A 399 8.26 7.84 12.38
C SER A 399 7.28 8.77 13.10
N ALA A 400 6.16 8.24 13.57
CA ALA A 400 5.23 8.98 14.42
C ALA A 400 5.94 9.51 15.67
N GLY A 401 5.76 10.80 15.96
CA GLY A 401 6.45 11.51 17.04
C GLY A 401 7.81 12.08 16.66
N GLU A 402 8.39 11.73 15.51
CA GLU A 402 9.61 12.37 14.99
C GLU A 402 9.36 13.86 14.69
N HIS A 403 10.40 14.67 14.82
CA HIS A 403 10.32 16.11 14.61
C HIS A 403 11.14 16.53 13.38
N ILE A 404 10.56 17.40 12.57
CA ILE A 404 11.24 18.07 11.47
C ILE A 404 11.31 19.57 11.78
N TYR A 405 12.49 20.14 11.58
CA TYR A 405 12.79 21.54 11.88
C TYR A 405 13.05 22.29 10.58
N PHE A 406 12.42 23.45 10.46
CA PHE A 406 12.59 24.42 9.37
C PHE A 406 13.19 25.68 9.98
N ALA A 407 14.47 25.92 9.72
CA ALA A 407 15.23 27.01 10.32
C ALA A 407 15.54 28.08 9.28
N PHE A 408 15.15 29.32 9.56
CA PHE A 408 15.30 30.48 8.69
C PHE A 408 16.31 31.47 9.29
N GLY A 409 17.39 31.75 8.56
CA GLY A 409 18.52 32.56 9.03
C GLY A 409 18.94 33.61 7.99
N GLY A 410 19.55 34.70 8.44
CA GLY A 410 20.12 35.73 7.55
C GLY A 410 21.46 35.28 6.94
N VAL A 411 21.80 35.81 5.77
CA VAL A 411 23.05 35.48 5.06
C VAL A 411 24.08 36.56 5.29
N ASN A 412 25.11 36.31 6.11
CA ASN A 412 26.12 37.29 6.60
C ASN A 412 25.65 38.25 7.68
N ASN A 413 24.55 38.97 7.47
CA ASN A 413 23.91 39.78 8.51
C ASN A 413 22.38 39.61 8.46
N ALA A 414 21.63 40.24 9.36
CA ALA A 414 20.17 40.06 9.47
C ALA A 414 19.38 41.36 9.18
N ASN A 415 20.06 42.44 8.79
CA ASN A 415 19.39 43.71 8.53
C ASN A 415 18.63 43.61 7.20
N TYR A 416 17.39 44.09 7.19
CA TYR A 416 16.51 44.08 6.02
C TYR A 416 16.08 42.67 5.53
N ASP A 417 16.39 41.62 6.29
CA ASP A 417 16.07 40.22 5.98
C ASP A 417 14.64 39.81 6.35
N ARG A 418 13.69 40.74 6.23
CA ARG A 418 12.28 40.38 6.34
C ARG A 418 11.90 39.49 5.15
N PHE A 419 11.32 38.33 5.44
CA PHE A 419 10.95 37.34 4.44
C PHE A 419 9.48 36.93 4.54
N GLU A 420 8.95 36.44 3.43
CA GLU A 420 7.68 35.73 3.32
C GLU A 420 7.94 34.24 3.06
N MET A 421 7.10 33.37 3.61
CA MET A 421 7.15 31.94 3.35
C MET A 421 5.78 31.26 3.45
N ASP A 422 5.64 30.15 2.74
CA ASP A 422 4.61 29.15 3.01
C ASP A 422 5.16 27.79 2.58
N PHE A 423 4.61 26.72 3.12
CA PHE A 423 4.93 25.34 2.73
C PHE A 423 3.92 24.37 3.34
N SER A 424 3.81 23.21 2.72
CA SER A 424 3.02 22.09 3.21
C SER A 424 3.90 20.92 3.64
N ILE A 425 3.45 20.20 4.66
CA ILE A 425 3.95 18.87 4.99
C ILE A 425 2.96 17.86 4.45
N ASP A 426 3.41 17.11 3.45
CA ASP A 426 2.56 16.13 2.80
C ASP A 426 3.08 14.71 3.02
N ARG A 427 2.14 13.77 3.09
CA ARG A 427 2.45 12.34 3.11
C ARG A 427 2.25 11.74 1.72
N VAL A 428 3.23 10.96 1.29
CA VAL A 428 3.22 10.19 0.04
C VAL A 428 2.69 8.79 0.30
N TYR A 429 1.73 8.35 -0.50
CA TYR A 429 1.05 7.07 -0.40
C TYR A 429 1.41 6.13 -1.56
N PRO A 430 1.30 4.80 -1.35
CA PRO A 430 1.57 3.81 -2.41
C PRO A 430 0.52 3.78 -3.53
N ARG A 431 -0.63 4.44 -3.36
CA ARG A 431 -1.75 4.48 -4.29
C ARG A 431 -2.58 5.76 -4.12
N GLU A 432 -3.51 5.98 -5.06
CA GLU A 432 -4.42 7.14 -5.05
C GLU A 432 -5.28 7.14 -3.77
N LEU A 433 -5.52 8.34 -3.24
CA LEU A 433 -6.39 8.57 -2.10
C LEU A 433 -7.79 7.97 -2.32
N PRO A 434 -8.43 7.47 -1.26
CA PRO A 434 -9.73 6.84 -1.36
C PRO A 434 -10.84 7.87 -1.61
N LEU A 435 -11.86 7.48 -2.37
CA LEU A 435 -13.10 8.25 -2.49
C LEU A 435 -13.84 8.28 -1.14
N ARG A 436 -13.94 9.44 -0.49
CA ARG A 436 -14.60 9.57 0.83
C ARG A 436 -15.96 10.23 0.78
N GLU A 437 -16.21 11.04 -0.24
CA GLU A 437 -17.40 11.87 -0.34
C GLU A 437 -17.76 12.12 -1.80
N LEU A 438 -19.06 12.20 -2.06
CA LEU A 438 -19.66 12.69 -3.29
C LEU A 438 -20.70 13.71 -2.88
N VAL A 439 -20.69 14.89 -3.51
CA VAL A 439 -21.75 15.89 -3.30
C VAL A 439 -22.95 15.49 -4.15
N PRO A 440 -24.07 15.07 -3.54
CA PRO A 440 -25.21 14.58 -4.31
C PRO A 440 -25.98 15.74 -4.94
N THR A 441 -26.41 15.53 -6.18
CA THR A 441 -27.38 16.40 -6.88
C THR A 441 -28.83 16.03 -6.56
N LYS A 442 -29.05 14.78 -6.11
CA LYS A 442 -30.36 14.25 -5.72
C LYS A 442 -30.22 13.37 -4.47
N VAL A 443 -31.16 13.48 -3.54
CA VAL A 443 -31.26 12.63 -2.36
C VAL A 443 -32.59 11.88 -2.41
N LEU A 444 -32.57 10.57 -2.18
CA LEU A 444 -33.74 9.69 -2.14
C LEU A 444 -33.88 9.09 -0.74
N HIS A 445 -35.06 9.19 -0.13
CA HIS A 445 -35.33 8.56 1.17
C HIS A 445 -36.09 7.26 0.97
N VAL A 446 -35.59 6.14 1.50
CA VAL A 446 -36.23 4.82 1.30
C VAL A 446 -37.67 4.78 1.84
N THR A 447 -38.00 5.58 2.86
CA THR A 447 -39.36 5.70 3.39
C THR A 447 -40.37 6.26 2.39
N GLU A 448 -39.92 6.97 1.35
CA GLU A 448 -40.77 7.46 0.25
C GLU A 448 -41.22 6.32 -0.68
N PHE A 449 -40.62 5.13 -0.55
CA PHE A 449 -40.88 3.93 -1.35
C PHE A 449 -41.68 2.86 -0.59
N GLY A 450 -42.24 3.20 0.58
CA GLY A 450 -43.22 2.37 1.29
C GLY A 450 -42.68 1.50 2.43
N ALA A 451 -41.40 1.60 2.77
CA ALA A 451 -40.83 0.93 3.94
C ALA A 451 -40.85 1.81 5.20
N THR A 452 -40.95 1.18 6.37
CA THR A 452 -40.98 1.86 7.67
C THR A 452 -39.99 1.20 8.63
N PRO A 453 -38.99 1.92 9.16
CA PRO A 453 -38.04 1.30 10.07
C PRO A 453 -38.70 0.84 11.38
N ASN A 454 -38.20 -0.27 11.93
CA ASN A 454 -38.60 -0.91 13.19
C ASN A 454 -40.00 -1.55 13.19
N ASP A 455 -40.58 -1.83 12.03
CA ASP A 455 -41.87 -2.53 11.94
C ASP A 455 -41.72 -4.07 11.85
N GLY A 456 -40.50 -4.57 11.64
CA GLY A 456 -40.21 -6.01 11.48
C GLY A 456 -40.72 -6.59 10.17
N LEU A 457 -41.06 -5.76 9.18
CA LEU A 457 -41.52 -6.17 7.86
C LEU A 457 -40.37 -6.15 6.86
N ASN A 458 -40.58 -6.81 5.70
CA ASN A 458 -39.53 -6.91 4.69
C ASN A 458 -39.33 -5.59 3.93
N ASP A 459 -38.18 -4.96 4.12
CA ASP A 459 -37.84 -3.67 3.52
C ASP A 459 -37.20 -3.76 2.13
N TRP A 460 -36.90 -4.99 1.66
CA TRP A 460 -36.19 -5.21 0.40
C TRP A 460 -36.83 -4.47 -0.79
N HIS A 461 -38.15 -4.55 -0.94
CA HIS A 461 -38.86 -3.95 -2.07
C HIS A 461 -38.68 -2.43 -2.16
N ALA A 462 -38.71 -1.73 -1.02
CA ALA A 462 -38.58 -0.27 -1.00
C ALA A 462 -37.15 0.17 -1.28
N ILE A 463 -36.15 -0.56 -0.77
CA ILE A 463 -34.74 -0.28 -1.03
C ILE A 463 -34.43 -0.51 -2.51
N GLU A 464 -34.90 -1.62 -3.08
CA GLU A 464 -34.75 -1.93 -4.50
C GLU A 464 -35.43 -0.88 -5.39
N ALA A 465 -36.65 -0.46 -5.05
CA ALA A 465 -37.34 0.61 -5.78
C ALA A 465 -36.56 1.94 -5.74
N ALA A 466 -35.94 2.30 -4.62
CA ALA A 466 -35.10 3.48 -4.51
C ALA A 466 -33.83 3.38 -5.38
N LEU A 467 -33.20 2.20 -5.42
CA LEU A 467 -32.04 1.92 -6.28
C LEU A 467 -32.39 2.05 -7.76
N GLN A 468 -33.54 1.52 -8.18
CA GLN A 468 -34.03 1.62 -9.57
C GLN A 468 -34.30 3.07 -10.02
N GLN A 469 -34.49 4.02 -9.10
CA GLN A 469 -34.63 5.46 -9.41
C GLN A 469 -33.30 6.17 -9.68
N VAL A 470 -32.16 5.54 -9.41
CA VAL A 470 -30.84 6.12 -9.69
C VAL A 470 -30.64 6.12 -11.22
N ALA A 471 -30.88 7.27 -11.84
CA ALA A 471 -30.79 7.44 -13.28
C ALA A 471 -29.35 7.18 -13.78
N LYS A 472 -29.20 6.54 -14.95
CA LYS A 472 -27.92 6.24 -15.63
C LYS A 472 -27.14 7.48 -16.11
N ASN A 473 -27.60 8.69 -15.79
CA ASN A 473 -27.07 9.93 -16.37
C ASN A 473 -26.06 10.59 -15.42
N ASN A 474 -24.91 9.95 -15.14
CA ASN A 474 -23.68 10.46 -14.47
C ASN A 474 -23.80 11.42 -13.25
N GLN A 475 -24.98 11.73 -12.76
CA GLN A 475 -25.24 12.64 -11.65
C GLN A 475 -25.00 11.92 -10.34
N ALA A 476 -24.45 12.64 -9.35
CA ALA A 476 -24.26 12.08 -8.02
C ALA A 476 -25.62 11.95 -7.30
N VAL A 477 -25.96 10.75 -6.84
CA VAL A 477 -27.21 10.47 -6.10
C VAL A 477 -26.88 9.88 -4.74
N GLU A 478 -27.60 10.30 -3.70
CA GLU A 478 -27.55 9.69 -2.37
C GLU A 478 -28.88 9.02 -2.01
N ILE A 479 -28.86 7.73 -1.69
CA ILE A 479 -29.97 7.00 -1.07
C ILE A 479 -29.78 7.00 0.45
N ARG A 480 -30.83 7.30 1.20
CA ARG A 480 -30.80 7.38 2.67
C ARG A 480 -31.79 6.41 3.32
N LEU A 481 -31.28 5.61 4.25
CA LEU A 481 -32.12 4.92 5.24
C LEU A 481 -32.20 5.83 6.47
N THR A 482 -33.42 6.13 6.91
CA THR A 482 -33.59 6.79 8.20
C THR A 482 -33.13 5.87 9.34
N PRO A 483 -32.55 6.41 10.43
CA PRO A 483 -32.10 5.59 11.55
C PRO A 483 -33.20 4.69 12.12
N GLY A 484 -32.88 3.43 12.35
CA GLY A 484 -33.79 2.40 12.84
C GLY A 484 -33.35 1.00 12.39
N THR A 485 -34.12 -0.01 12.74
CA THR A 485 -33.94 -1.38 12.25
C THR A 485 -34.68 -1.58 10.93
N TRP A 486 -34.03 -2.21 9.96
CA TRP A 486 -34.56 -2.56 8.65
C TRP A 486 -34.37 -4.05 8.42
N ASP A 487 -35.42 -4.78 8.07
CA ASP A 487 -35.43 -6.24 8.06
C ASP A 487 -35.47 -6.77 6.61
N LEU A 488 -34.53 -7.65 6.27
CA LEU A 488 -34.42 -8.27 4.95
C LEU A 488 -34.74 -9.75 5.02
N TYR A 489 -35.86 -10.14 4.42
CA TYR A 489 -36.34 -11.52 4.36
C TYR A 489 -36.15 -12.13 2.96
N PRO A 490 -35.98 -13.45 2.86
CA PRO A 490 -36.00 -14.12 1.56
C PRO A 490 -37.37 -13.88 0.88
N SER A 491 -37.36 -13.62 -0.43
CA SER A 491 -38.57 -13.45 -1.24
C SER A 491 -38.42 -14.19 -2.56
N ASN A 492 -39.53 -14.77 -3.05
CA ASN A 492 -39.59 -15.43 -4.36
C ASN A 492 -39.48 -14.43 -5.53
N THR A 493 -39.55 -13.12 -5.25
CA THR A 493 -39.42 -12.05 -6.24
C THR A 493 -38.00 -11.47 -6.32
N LEU A 494 -37.06 -11.99 -5.52
CA LEU A 494 -35.66 -11.60 -5.62
C LEU A 494 -35.12 -12.01 -7.00
N GLU A 495 -34.51 -11.07 -7.71
CA GLU A 495 -33.90 -11.36 -9.02
C GLU A 495 -32.64 -12.23 -8.90
N SER A 496 -31.98 -12.18 -7.74
CA SER A 496 -30.73 -12.89 -7.46
C SER A 496 -30.87 -13.88 -6.29
N ASP A 497 -30.33 -15.08 -6.50
CA ASP A 497 -30.18 -16.08 -5.43
C ASP A 497 -28.94 -15.83 -4.55
N GLU A 498 -28.10 -14.87 -4.92
CA GLU A 498 -26.79 -14.65 -4.30
C GLU A 498 -26.72 -13.39 -3.43
N TYR A 499 -27.41 -12.30 -3.84
CA TYR A 499 -27.36 -11.00 -3.16
C TYR A 499 -28.74 -10.36 -3.07
N PHE A 500 -28.95 -9.51 -2.06
CA PHE A 500 -30.16 -8.68 -1.97
C PHE A 500 -30.18 -7.56 -3.01
N PHE A 501 -29.02 -6.95 -3.30
CA PHE A 501 -28.91 -5.80 -4.20
C PHE A 501 -27.72 -5.92 -5.16
N ASP A 502 -28.00 -5.84 -6.46
CA ASP A 502 -27.00 -5.79 -7.53
C ASP A 502 -26.82 -4.36 -8.05
N LEU A 503 -25.68 -3.77 -7.73
CA LEU A 503 -25.26 -2.46 -8.22
C LEU A 503 -24.45 -2.62 -9.51
N LEU A 504 -25.15 -2.92 -10.62
CA LEU A 504 -24.54 -3.07 -11.95
C LEU A 504 -24.49 -1.75 -12.72
N ARG A 505 -23.29 -1.30 -13.10
CA ARG A 505 -23.03 -0.09 -13.89
C ARG A 505 -23.54 1.20 -13.26
N TYR A 506 -23.51 1.27 -11.93
CA TYR A 506 -23.77 2.51 -11.19
C TYR A 506 -22.57 3.45 -11.29
N GLN A 507 -22.85 4.74 -11.39
CA GLN A 507 -21.85 5.79 -11.36
C GLN A 507 -22.26 6.87 -10.38
N ASN A 508 -21.34 7.29 -9.50
CA ASN A 508 -21.55 8.38 -8.54
C ASN A 508 -22.71 8.11 -7.55
N LEU A 509 -22.78 6.92 -6.96
CA LEU A 509 -23.81 6.54 -5.99
C LEU A 509 -23.26 6.63 -4.55
N THR A 510 -24.05 7.22 -3.65
CA THR A 510 -23.89 7.03 -2.20
C THR A 510 -25.10 6.31 -1.63
N PHE A 511 -24.90 5.18 -0.96
CA PHE A 511 -25.90 4.54 -0.12
C PHE A 511 -25.55 4.82 1.35
N ASN A 512 -26.36 5.62 2.03
CA ASN A 512 -26.10 6.10 3.38
C ASN A 512 -27.13 5.56 4.37
N GLY A 513 -26.70 4.65 5.23
CA GLY A 513 -27.52 4.10 6.30
C GLY A 513 -27.85 5.09 7.41
N MET A 514 -27.13 6.21 7.52
CA MET A 514 -27.26 7.18 8.63
C MET A 514 -27.24 6.55 10.04
N GLY A 515 -26.62 5.37 10.19
CA GLY A 515 -26.58 4.59 11.43
C GLY A 515 -27.68 3.52 11.56
N ALA A 516 -28.45 3.24 10.50
CA ALA A 516 -29.45 2.18 10.46
C ALA A 516 -28.84 0.79 10.73
N GLU A 517 -29.61 -0.06 11.44
CA GLU A 517 -29.33 -1.48 11.63
C GLU A 517 -30.09 -2.28 10.58
N VAL A 518 -29.40 -3.08 9.76
CA VAL A 518 -30.00 -3.98 8.78
C VAL A 518 -29.90 -5.40 9.32
N LEU A 519 -31.05 -6.03 9.56
CA LEU A 519 -31.14 -7.43 9.98
C LEU A 519 -31.42 -8.32 8.78
N ILE A 520 -30.52 -9.27 8.55
CA ILE A 520 -30.62 -10.19 7.43
C ILE A 520 -31.12 -11.54 7.94
N HIS A 521 -32.32 -11.93 7.51
CA HIS A 521 -32.97 -13.19 7.92
C HIS A 521 -32.66 -14.37 6.99
N ASP A 522 -31.97 -14.12 5.87
CA ASP A 522 -31.47 -15.12 4.95
C ASP A 522 -29.93 -15.13 4.93
N ASP A 523 -29.34 -16.13 5.58
CA ASP A 523 -27.89 -16.26 5.70
C ASP A 523 -27.19 -16.84 4.47
N LYS A 524 -27.93 -17.23 3.43
CA LYS A 524 -27.35 -17.68 2.17
C LYS A 524 -26.92 -16.52 1.27
N ARG A 525 -27.52 -15.34 1.42
CA ARG A 525 -27.28 -14.19 0.53
C ARG A 525 -26.29 -13.18 1.12
N GLY A 526 -25.49 -12.58 0.25
CA GLY A 526 -24.77 -11.33 0.52
C GLY A 526 -25.72 -10.12 0.49
N LEU A 527 -25.25 -8.96 0.94
CA LEU A 527 -26.06 -7.75 0.93
C LEU A 527 -25.94 -6.98 -0.39
N PHE A 528 -24.73 -6.55 -0.75
CA PHE A 528 -24.48 -5.79 -1.98
C PHE A 528 -23.44 -6.48 -2.85
N ARG A 529 -23.75 -6.58 -4.15
CA ARG A 529 -22.77 -6.89 -5.19
C ARG A 529 -22.64 -5.71 -6.16
N VAL A 530 -21.44 -5.13 -6.24
CA VAL A 530 -21.10 -3.96 -7.05
C VAL A 530 -20.34 -4.43 -8.29
N LEU A 531 -20.92 -4.20 -9.47
CA LEU A 531 -20.43 -4.74 -10.75
C LEU A 531 -20.25 -3.62 -11.75
N ASP A 532 -19.09 -3.58 -12.44
CA ASP A 532 -18.82 -2.64 -13.54
C ASP A 532 -19.19 -1.19 -13.20
N SER A 533 -19.00 -0.82 -11.93
CA SER A 533 -19.48 0.45 -11.35
C SER A 533 -18.32 1.35 -10.93
N LYS A 534 -18.56 2.65 -10.89
CA LYS A 534 -17.53 3.65 -10.58
C LYS A 534 -18.01 4.66 -9.56
N ASN A 535 -17.16 5.04 -8.62
CA ASN A 535 -17.46 6.03 -7.59
C ASN A 535 -18.71 5.65 -6.77
N VAL A 536 -18.62 4.57 -6.01
CA VAL A 536 -19.72 4.08 -5.16
C VAL A 536 -19.31 4.16 -3.70
N ILE A 537 -20.14 4.78 -2.85
CA ILE A 537 -19.93 4.88 -1.41
C ILE A 537 -21.07 4.15 -0.69
N LEU A 538 -20.75 3.12 0.10
CA LEU A 538 -21.68 2.45 1.01
C LEU A 538 -21.29 2.86 2.44
N ARG A 539 -22.13 3.59 3.17
CA ARG A 539 -21.72 4.20 4.44
C ARG A 539 -22.73 4.13 5.56
N ASN A 540 -22.21 4.17 6.79
CA ASN A 540 -22.96 4.31 8.05
C ASN A 540 -24.06 3.25 8.22
N LEU A 541 -23.71 1.98 8.05
CA LEU A 541 -24.61 0.83 8.24
C LEU A 541 -24.14 -0.02 9.42
N VAL A 542 -25.09 -0.53 10.20
CA VAL A 542 -24.89 -1.64 11.15
C VAL A 542 -25.60 -2.85 10.58
N ILE A 543 -24.97 -4.02 10.55
CA ILE A 543 -25.48 -5.21 9.87
C ILE A 543 -25.32 -6.43 10.78
N ASP A 544 -26.35 -7.27 10.86
CA ASP A 544 -26.31 -8.55 11.57
C ASP A 544 -27.19 -9.60 10.86
N TYR A 545 -26.68 -10.83 10.73
CA TYR A 545 -27.51 -11.97 10.32
C TYR A 545 -28.08 -12.64 11.55
N ALA A 546 -29.20 -12.11 12.04
CA ALA A 546 -29.77 -12.53 13.30
C ALA A 546 -31.28 -12.39 13.34
N ASP A 547 -31.91 -13.22 14.16
CA ASP A 547 -33.26 -12.95 14.65
C ASP A 547 -33.19 -12.10 15.91
N LYS A 548 -33.96 -11.02 15.95
CA LYS A 548 -34.17 -10.26 17.17
C LYS A 548 -35.34 -10.86 17.96
N ILE A 549 -35.04 -11.39 19.15
CA ILE A 549 -36.01 -12.03 20.05
C ILE A 549 -35.97 -11.30 21.38
N GLY A 550 -36.94 -10.41 21.61
CA GLY A 550 -36.86 -9.43 22.69
C GLY A 550 -35.61 -8.56 22.53
N ASP A 551 -34.80 -8.49 23.59
CA ASP A 551 -33.53 -7.74 23.59
C ASP A 551 -32.33 -8.56 23.09
N ARG A 552 -32.52 -9.82 22.66
CA ARG A 552 -31.45 -10.72 22.24
C ARG A 552 -31.36 -10.81 20.72
N TYR A 553 -30.13 -11.00 20.23
CA TYR A 553 -29.82 -11.18 18.83
C TYR A 553 -29.26 -12.57 18.59
N ARG A 554 -30.11 -13.48 18.15
CA ARG A 554 -29.77 -14.88 17.91
C ARG A 554 -29.14 -15.02 16.52
N PRO A 555 -27.83 -15.32 16.40
CA PRO A 555 -27.17 -15.38 15.10
C PRO A 555 -27.68 -16.56 14.28
N ARG A 556 -27.80 -16.36 12.97
CA ARG A 556 -28.16 -17.41 12.00
C ARG A 556 -26.95 -18.13 11.42
N THR A 557 -25.80 -17.48 11.39
CA THR A 557 -24.63 -17.98 10.66
C THR A 557 -23.75 -18.95 11.46
N PHE A 558 -23.99 -19.11 12.76
CA PHE A 558 -23.25 -20.05 13.61
C PHE A 558 -24.05 -20.41 14.86
N THR A 559 -23.61 -21.47 15.54
CA THR A 559 -24.01 -21.81 16.90
C THR A 559 -22.78 -22.01 17.78
N GLN A 560 -22.98 -22.06 19.10
CA GLN A 560 -21.89 -22.23 20.06
C GLN A 560 -22.35 -22.95 21.33
N GLY A 561 -21.40 -23.59 22.02
CA GLY A 561 -21.70 -24.33 23.24
C GLY A 561 -20.47 -24.78 24.02
N ILE A 562 -20.71 -25.52 25.10
CA ILE A 562 -19.67 -26.13 25.94
C ILE A 562 -19.58 -27.61 25.65
N ILE A 563 -18.36 -28.14 25.46
CA ILE A 563 -18.14 -29.58 25.32
C ILE A 563 -18.40 -30.26 26.67
N ARG A 564 -19.32 -31.22 26.72
CA ARG A 564 -19.70 -31.94 27.95
C ARG A 564 -19.12 -33.34 28.06
N SER A 565 -18.90 -33.99 26.92
CA SER A 565 -18.23 -35.29 26.85
C SER A 565 -17.46 -35.39 25.54
N LEU A 566 -16.43 -36.23 25.52
CA LEU A 566 -15.55 -36.46 24.38
C LEU A 566 -15.38 -37.97 24.19
N ASP A 567 -15.49 -38.45 22.96
CA ASP A 567 -15.18 -39.81 22.55
C ASP A 567 -14.16 -39.77 21.41
N PRO A 568 -12.85 -39.83 21.73
CA PRO A 568 -11.80 -39.84 20.72
C PRO A 568 -11.82 -41.05 19.79
N ALA A 569 -12.30 -42.21 20.26
CA ALA A 569 -12.38 -43.43 19.44
C ALA A 569 -13.46 -43.29 18.37
N ALA A 570 -14.63 -42.74 18.74
CA ALA A 570 -15.70 -42.41 17.80
C ALA A 570 -15.48 -41.08 17.05
N ARG A 571 -14.37 -40.37 17.32
CA ARG A 571 -14.07 -39.03 16.78
C ARG A 571 -15.24 -38.06 16.94
N SER A 572 -15.82 -38.03 18.14
CA SER A 572 -17.01 -37.23 18.42
C SER A 572 -16.98 -36.60 19.81
N PHE A 573 -17.86 -35.62 20.02
CA PHE A 573 -18.08 -34.99 21.32
C PHE A 573 -19.54 -34.54 21.47
N GLU A 574 -20.01 -34.36 22.70
CA GLU A 574 -21.33 -33.77 22.96
C GLU A 574 -21.18 -32.29 23.31
N LEU A 575 -21.84 -31.44 22.52
CA LEU A 575 -21.91 -30.00 22.69
C LEU A 575 -23.24 -29.60 23.33
N GLU A 576 -23.18 -28.86 24.43
CA GLU A 576 -24.35 -28.27 25.08
C GLU A 576 -24.53 -26.80 24.67
N ILE A 577 -25.67 -26.49 24.06
CA ILE A 577 -25.94 -25.20 23.42
C ILE A 577 -26.92 -24.36 24.24
N ASP A 578 -26.69 -23.05 24.34
CA ASP A 578 -27.72 -22.13 24.86
C ASP A 578 -28.76 -21.85 23.76
N LEU A 579 -29.82 -22.66 23.73
CA LEU A 579 -30.88 -22.54 22.73
C LEU A 579 -31.72 -21.25 22.85
N VAL A 580 -31.59 -20.50 23.93
CA VAL A 580 -32.22 -19.16 24.05
C VAL A 580 -31.43 -18.14 23.23
N GLY A 581 -30.11 -18.22 23.25
CA GLY A 581 -29.22 -17.31 22.54
C GLY A 581 -28.82 -17.75 21.13
N PHE A 582 -28.95 -19.04 20.80
CA PHE A 582 -28.38 -19.63 19.58
C PHE A 582 -29.32 -20.63 18.92
N ILE A 583 -29.17 -20.79 17.61
CA ILE A 583 -29.92 -21.81 16.86
C ILE A 583 -29.39 -23.22 17.18
N ALA A 584 -30.29 -24.20 17.18
CA ALA A 584 -29.88 -25.61 17.24
C ALA A 584 -29.15 -25.99 15.95
N PRO A 585 -28.05 -26.75 16.02
CA PRO A 585 -27.40 -27.26 14.83
C PRO A 585 -28.27 -28.36 14.23
N ASP A 586 -28.44 -28.29 12.93
CA ASP A 586 -29.20 -29.21 12.10
C ASP A 586 -28.35 -29.64 10.88
N ALA A 587 -28.98 -30.28 9.90
CA ALA A 587 -28.29 -30.75 8.69
C ALA A 587 -27.62 -29.62 7.88
N SER A 588 -28.03 -28.35 8.05
CA SER A 588 -27.38 -27.21 7.39
C SER A 588 -25.98 -26.92 7.93
N PHE A 589 -25.59 -27.49 9.07
CA PHE A 589 -24.23 -27.39 9.61
C PHE A 589 -23.28 -28.50 9.13
N THR A 590 -23.78 -29.43 8.31
CA THR A 590 -23.02 -30.57 7.79
C THR A 590 -23.18 -30.75 6.28
N SER A 591 -23.81 -29.80 5.59
CA SER A 591 -24.07 -29.92 4.16
C SER A 591 -22.79 -29.67 3.35
N ALA A 592 -22.67 -30.29 2.17
CA ALA A 592 -21.53 -30.04 1.28
C ALA A 592 -21.49 -28.59 0.76
N ALA A 593 -22.66 -27.94 0.65
CA ALA A 593 -22.81 -26.54 0.27
C ALA A 593 -22.43 -25.56 1.40
N THR A 594 -22.09 -26.08 2.59
CA THR A 594 -21.64 -25.28 3.72
C THR A 594 -20.23 -25.68 4.11
N GLY A 595 -19.37 -24.68 4.39
CA GLY A 595 -18.04 -24.92 4.97
C GLY A 595 -18.15 -25.48 6.38
N SER A 596 -18.43 -26.79 6.49
CA SER A 596 -18.93 -27.47 7.69
C SER A 596 -17.80 -27.88 8.62
N TRP A 597 -17.45 -26.98 9.54
CA TRP A 597 -16.43 -27.22 10.56
C TRP A 597 -16.62 -26.29 11.76
N GLY A 598 -15.94 -26.59 12.86
CA GLY A 598 -15.93 -25.73 14.05
C GLY A 598 -14.55 -25.64 14.68
N TYR A 599 -14.44 -24.89 15.77
CA TYR A 599 -13.18 -24.72 16.49
C TYR A 599 -13.39 -24.36 17.95
N ALA A 600 -12.39 -24.71 18.77
CA ALA A 600 -12.38 -24.37 20.19
C ALA A 600 -11.96 -22.91 20.40
N VAL A 601 -12.65 -22.22 21.30
CA VAL A 601 -12.43 -20.80 21.63
C VAL A 601 -11.79 -20.70 23.01
N ASP A 602 -10.93 -19.70 23.18
CA ASP A 602 -10.34 -19.36 24.47
C ASP A 602 -11.45 -19.09 25.53
N PRO A 603 -11.33 -19.68 26.74
CA PRO A 603 -12.35 -19.56 27.77
C PRO A 603 -12.45 -18.14 28.38
N ASN A 604 -11.45 -17.29 28.16
CA ASN A 604 -11.37 -15.96 28.76
C ASN A 604 -11.45 -14.84 27.71
N VAL A 605 -11.12 -15.13 26.45
CA VAL A 605 -11.12 -14.14 25.37
C VAL A 605 -11.98 -14.61 24.19
N ALA A 606 -13.14 -13.99 24.01
CA ALA A 606 -14.03 -14.27 22.88
C ALA A 606 -13.33 -14.01 21.53
N GLY A 607 -13.62 -14.82 20.52
CA GLY A 607 -13.01 -14.77 19.18
C GLY A 607 -11.70 -15.55 19.08
N ARG A 608 -10.87 -15.50 20.13
CA ARG A 608 -9.53 -16.08 20.14
C ARG A 608 -9.58 -17.60 20.08
N LEU A 609 -8.78 -18.21 19.22
CA LEU A 609 -8.62 -19.66 19.20
C LEU A 609 -8.06 -20.15 20.53
N LYS A 610 -8.59 -21.27 21.06
CA LYS A 610 -8.00 -21.95 22.20
C LYS A 610 -6.51 -22.24 21.93
N PHE A 611 -5.65 -21.91 22.89
CA PHE A 611 -4.22 -22.15 22.77
C PHE A 611 -3.91 -23.63 22.46
N ASN A 612 -3.01 -23.86 21.50
CA ASN A 612 -2.58 -25.18 21.02
C ASN A 612 -3.74 -26.07 20.53
N SER A 613 -4.85 -25.48 20.08
CA SER A 613 -5.94 -26.17 19.38
C SER A 613 -5.72 -26.13 17.86
N TRP A 614 -6.36 -27.04 17.14
CA TRP A 614 -6.34 -27.04 15.68
C TRP A 614 -7.14 -25.88 15.11
N LEU A 615 -6.73 -25.43 13.92
CA LEU A 615 -7.36 -24.32 13.23
C LEU A 615 -8.81 -24.60 12.83
N ASN A 616 -9.21 -25.85 12.68
CA ASN A 616 -10.59 -26.24 12.47
C ASN A 616 -10.72 -27.74 12.76
N TYR A 617 -11.95 -28.17 12.98
CA TYR A 617 -12.36 -29.56 13.10
C TYR A 617 -13.47 -29.80 12.09
N PRO A 618 -13.18 -30.43 10.92
CA PRO A 618 -14.17 -30.79 9.92
C PRO A 618 -15.31 -31.56 10.55
N THR A 619 -16.55 -31.12 10.30
CA THR A 619 -17.75 -31.68 10.92
C THR A 619 -18.52 -32.50 9.88
N TYR A 620 -18.76 -33.77 10.19
CA TYR A 620 -19.42 -34.70 9.29
C TYR A 620 -20.86 -35.04 9.70
N GLU A 621 -21.18 -34.86 10.97
CA GLU A 621 -22.48 -35.23 11.50
C GLU A 621 -22.84 -34.42 12.74
N VAL A 622 -24.11 -34.06 12.83
CA VAL A 622 -24.74 -33.48 14.01
C VAL A 622 -25.97 -34.31 14.35
N GLN A 623 -26.01 -34.85 15.57
CA GLN A 623 -27.13 -35.63 16.07
C GLN A 623 -27.64 -35.05 17.39
N LYS A 624 -28.94 -34.78 17.49
CA LYS A 624 -29.55 -34.39 18.78
C LYS A 624 -29.54 -35.58 19.74
N VAL A 625 -29.00 -35.40 20.94
CA VAL A 625 -28.93 -36.44 21.98
C VAL A 625 -30.11 -36.29 22.94
N SER A 626 -30.22 -35.14 23.60
CA SER A 626 -31.31 -34.81 24.53
C SER A 626 -31.33 -33.30 24.80
N GLY A 627 -32.50 -32.71 25.03
CA GLY A 627 -32.61 -31.28 25.38
C GLY A 627 -31.80 -30.37 24.44
N ASN A 628 -30.77 -29.72 24.98
CA ASN A 628 -29.81 -28.86 24.28
C ASN A 628 -28.43 -29.50 24.03
N ARG A 629 -28.30 -30.82 24.16
CA ARG A 629 -27.09 -31.61 23.91
C ARG A 629 -27.12 -32.21 22.51
N PHE A 630 -26.06 -31.97 21.75
CA PHE A 630 -25.88 -32.45 20.38
C PHE A 630 -24.54 -33.18 20.26
N ARG A 631 -24.53 -34.36 19.67
CA ARG A 631 -23.31 -35.08 19.32
C ARG A 631 -22.80 -34.57 17.99
N ILE A 632 -21.54 -34.16 17.98
CA ILE A 632 -20.82 -33.66 16.80
C ILE A 632 -19.74 -34.67 16.45
N ARG A 633 -19.77 -35.20 15.22
CA ARG A 633 -18.72 -36.09 14.71
C ARG A 633 -17.76 -35.30 13.82
N THR A 634 -16.48 -35.44 14.09
CA THR A 634 -15.42 -34.72 13.38
C THR A 634 -14.39 -35.67 12.78
N GLU A 635 -13.41 -35.13 12.05
CA GLU A 635 -12.29 -35.92 11.52
C GLU A 635 -11.36 -36.44 12.60
N PHE A 636 -11.14 -35.63 13.63
CA PHE A 636 -10.35 -35.94 14.81
C PHE A 636 -10.85 -35.06 15.98
N THR A 637 -10.45 -35.39 17.20
CA THR A 637 -10.80 -34.62 18.42
C THR A 637 -9.57 -34.18 19.22
N GLU A 638 -8.36 -34.42 18.72
CA GLU A 638 -7.12 -34.01 19.38
C GLU A 638 -7.14 -32.50 19.70
N GLY A 639 -6.70 -32.11 20.90
CA GLY A 639 -6.70 -30.71 21.34
C GLY A 639 -8.05 -30.19 21.89
N LEU A 640 -9.12 -30.97 21.78
CA LEU A 640 -10.40 -30.71 22.47
C LEU A 640 -10.40 -31.34 23.87
N ALA A 641 -11.14 -30.72 24.79
CA ALA A 641 -11.34 -31.17 26.15
C ALA A 641 -12.77 -30.89 26.63
N VAL A 642 -13.24 -31.68 27.60
CA VAL A 642 -14.47 -31.37 28.33
C VAL A 642 -14.33 -30.01 29.02
N GLY A 643 -15.34 -29.16 28.89
CA GLY A 643 -15.35 -27.78 29.38
C GLY A 643 -14.92 -26.73 28.36
N ASP A 644 -14.37 -27.13 27.20
CA ASP A 644 -14.02 -26.18 26.14
C ASP A 644 -15.25 -25.44 25.61
N ARG A 645 -15.06 -24.16 25.32
CA ARG A 645 -15.96 -23.40 24.44
C ARG A 645 -15.73 -23.84 23.00
N TYR A 646 -16.80 -24.09 22.27
CA TYR A 646 -16.73 -24.50 20.87
C TYR A 646 -17.75 -23.72 20.05
N VAL A 647 -17.32 -23.23 18.89
CA VAL A 647 -18.18 -22.60 17.89
C VAL A 647 -18.28 -23.52 16.68
N LEU A 648 -19.50 -23.69 16.18
CA LEU A 648 -19.79 -24.46 14.98
C LEU A 648 -20.42 -23.52 13.97
N GLN A 649 -19.80 -23.39 12.79
CA GLN A 649 -20.20 -22.39 11.82
C GLN A 649 -21.13 -22.97 10.75
N ARG A 650 -21.95 -22.08 10.18
CA ARG A 650 -22.74 -22.31 8.98
C ARG A 650 -22.29 -21.30 7.91
N ARG A 651 -21.24 -21.67 7.18
CA ARG A 651 -20.56 -20.82 6.18
C ARG A 651 -21.12 -21.04 4.77
N TYR A 652 -21.39 -19.96 4.04
CA TYR A 652 -21.79 -19.96 2.62
C TYR A 652 -20.78 -19.17 1.76
N ASP A 653 -20.98 -19.16 0.44
CA ASP A 653 -19.98 -18.65 -0.52
C ASP A 653 -20.15 -17.18 -0.94
N HIS A 654 -21.21 -16.51 -0.50
CA HIS A 654 -21.51 -15.13 -0.91
C HIS A 654 -21.04 -14.11 0.14
N PRO A 655 -20.03 -13.26 -0.17
CA PRO A 655 -19.58 -12.19 0.72
C PRO A 655 -20.69 -11.20 1.06
N LEU A 656 -20.61 -10.57 2.24
CA LEU A 656 -21.58 -9.54 2.62
C LEU A 656 -21.54 -8.37 1.62
N PHE A 657 -20.35 -7.96 1.20
CA PHE A 657 -20.13 -7.03 0.10
C PHE A 657 -19.19 -7.67 -0.94
N ASN A 658 -19.59 -7.67 -2.20
CA ASN A 658 -18.73 -8.09 -3.31
C ASN A 658 -18.52 -6.94 -4.29
N VAL A 659 -17.27 -6.57 -4.54
CA VAL A 659 -16.89 -5.61 -5.58
C VAL A 659 -16.24 -6.37 -6.72
N ALA A 660 -16.82 -6.34 -7.91
CA ALA A 660 -16.36 -7.18 -9.00
C ALA A 660 -16.54 -6.53 -10.38
N ALA A 661 -16.11 -7.25 -11.41
CA ALA A 661 -16.29 -6.92 -12.81
C ALA A 661 -15.78 -5.52 -13.17
N TYR A 662 -14.51 -5.22 -12.88
CA TYR A 662 -13.84 -3.97 -13.26
C TYR A 662 -14.41 -2.72 -12.58
N SER A 663 -14.99 -2.88 -11.39
CA SER A 663 -15.44 -1.74 -10.60
C SER A 663 -14.27 -0.89 -10.11
N GLN A 664 -14.48 0.43 -9.97
CA GLN A 664 -13.43 1.40 -9.64
C GLN A 664 -13.88 2.36 -8.54
N GLN A 665 -13.00 2.61 -7.56
CA GLN A 665 -13.25 3.56 -6.46
C GLN A 665 -14.57 3.27 -5.72
N VAL A 666 -14.60 2.12 -5.04
CA VAL A 666 -15.72 1.69 -4.21
C VAL A 666 -15.32 1.78 -2.74
N SER A 667 -16.10 2.49 -1.94
CA SER A 667 -15.77 2.80 -0.55
C SER A 667 -16.83 2.32 0.42
N LEU A 668 -16.41 1.54 1.42
CA LEU A 668 -17.20 1.22 2.61
C LEU A 668 -16.72 2.11 3.75
N ILE A 669 -17.61 2.97 4.27
CA ILE A 669 -17.24 3.99 5.27
C ILE A 669 -18.14 3.88 6.49
N GLY A 670 -17.59 3.55 7.66
CA GLY A 670 -18.39 3.44 8.88
C GLY A 670 -19.39 2.27 8.85
N VAL A 671 -19.06 1.18 8.14
CA VAL A 671 -19.90 -0.02 8.05
C VAL A 671 -19.50 -0.99 9.16
N ARG A 672 -20.46 -1.48 9.95
CA ARG A 672 -20.25 -2.46 11.01
C ARG A 672 -21.04 -3.72 10.76
N ALA A 673 -20.38 -4.86 10.63
CA ALA A 673 -21.00 -6.18 10.66
C ALA A 673 -20.75 -6.87 12.01
N TYR A 674 -21.78 -7.48 12.59
CA TYR A 674 -21.64 -8.33 13.78
C TYR A 674 -21.44 -9.81 13.43
N THR A 675 -21.86 -10.20 12.23
CA THR A 675 -21.55 -11.49 11.62
C THR A 675 -21.75 -11.39 10.11
N ALA A 676 -21.18 -12.34 9.38
CA ALA A 676 -21.43 -12.62 7.98
C ALA A 676 -21.33 -14.13 7.80
N SER A 677 -22.16 -14.71 6.93
CA SER A 677 -22.08 -16.14 6.60
C SER A 677 -20.83 -16.48 5.80
N SER A 678 -20.22 -15.49 5.15
CA SER A 678 -18.99 -15.61 4.37
C SER A 678 -18.02 -14.48 4.70
N VAL A 679 -17.26 -14.03 3.70
CA VAL A 679 -16.33 -12.89 3.76
C VAL A 679 -17.10 -11.61 4.02
N PHE A 680 -16.52 -10.67 4.78
CA PHE A 680 -17.14 -9.35 4.98
C PHE A 680 -17.10 -8.50 3.70
N VAL A 681 -15.93 -8.27 3.13
CA VAL A 681 -15.80 -7.61 1.81
C VAL A 681 -14.86 -8.40 0.92
N SER A 682 -15.31 -8.71 -0.30
CA SER A 682 -14.41 -9.19 -1.35
C SER A 682 -14.30 -8.19 -2.50
N SER A 683 -13.16 -8.21 -3.19
CA SER A 683 -12.93 -7.46 -4.42
C SER A 683 -12.23 -8.33 -5.45
N ASN A 684 -12.83 -8.50 -6.63
CA ASN A 684 -12.32 -9.36 -7.69
C ASN A 684 -12.17 -8.57 -8.99
N LEU A 685 -10.99 -8.62 -9.62
CA LEU A 685 -10.74 -7.96 -10.92
C LEU A 685 -11.25 -6.51 -10.94
N SER A 686 -10.94 -5.75 -9.90
CA SER A 686 -11.42 -4.37 -9.68
C SER A 686 -10.28 -3.49 -9.20
N GLU A 687 -10.53 -2.19 -9.03
CA GLU A 687 -9.49 -1.22 -8.69
C GLU A 687 -9.97 -0.29 -7.57
N ALA A 688 -9.09 -0.01 -6.62
CA ALA A 688 -9.32 0.99 -5.59
C ALA A 688 -10.54 0.71 -4.69
N LEU A 689 -10.64 -0.51 -4.14
CA LEU A 689 -11.51 -0.79 -2.98
C LEU A 689 -11.00 0.01 -1.77
N ASN A 690 -11.90 0.63 -1.01
CA ASN A 690 -11.58 1.37 0.20
C ASN A 690 -12.49 0.88 1.36
N VAL A 691 -11.89 0.52 2.50
CA VAL A 691 -12.59 0.08 3.72
C VAL A 691 -12.12 0.97 4.88
N ILE A 692 -12.96 1.93 5.26
CA ILE A 692 -12.58 3.04 6.14
C ILE A 692 -13.50 3.06 7.35
N ARG A 693 -12.91 3.12 8.56
CA ARG A 693 -13.66 3.15 9.83
C ARG A 693 -14.73 2.06 9.93
N SER A 694 -14.48 0.92 9.30
CA SER A 694 -15.43 -0.18 9.19
C SER A 694 -15.02 -1.32 10.10
N SER A 695 -15.94 -2.21 10.44
CA SER A 695 -15.64 -3.23 11.43
C SER A 695 -16.41 -4.51 11.26
N VAL A 696 -15.73 -5.64 11.50
CA VAL A 696 -16.36 -6.94 11.76
C VAL A 696 -16.02 -7.33 13.18
N THR A 697 -17.00 -7.34 14.06
CA THR A 697 -16.74 -7.50 15.50
C THR A 697 -17.79 -8.37 16.16
N ILE A 698 -17.42 -8.98 17.28
CA ILE A 698 -18.38 -9.71 18.12
C ILE A 698 -19.40 -8.72 18.67
N ARG A 699 -20.69 -9.05 18.54
CA ARG A 699 -21.76 -8.20 19.06
C ARG A 699 -21.61 -8.01 20.57
N PRO A 700 -21.49 -6.78 21.09
CA PRO A 700 -21.42 -6.53 22.52
C PRO A 700 -22.66 -7.06 23.24
N ASP A 701 -22.46 -7.51 24.49
CA ASP A 701 -23.52 -7.96 25.41
C ASP A 701 -24.45 -9.07 24.87
N SER A 702 -24.06 -9.74 23.78
CA SER A 702 -24.88 -10.77 23.15
C SER A 702 -24.55 -12.20 23.60
N GLY A 703 -23.48 -12.37 24.38
CA GLY A 703 -22.93 -13.69 24.74
C GLY A 703 -22.24 -14.44 23.60
N ARG A 704 -22.12 -13.85 22.40
CA ARG A 704 -21.44 -14.47 21.24
C ARG A 704 -19.94 -14.59 21.52
N TRP A 705 -19.34 -15.67 21.05
CA TRP A 705 -17.89 -15.89 21.10
C TRP A 705 -17.19 -15.69 19.75
N LYS A 706 -17.94 -15.29 18.72
CA LYS A 706 -17.51 -15.21 17.33
C LYS A 706 -18.23 -14.08 16.59
N SER A 707 -17.60 -13.55 15.54
CA SER A 707 -18.22 -12.66 14.54
C SER A 707 -18.46 -13.38 13.20
N GLY A 708 -17.85 -12.93 12.10
CA GLY A 708 -18.05 -13.48 10.74
C GLY A 708 -17.34 -14.81 10.50
N ASN A 709 -17.88 -15.60 9.57
CA ASN A 709 -17.43 -16.99 9.32
C ASN A 709 -16.19 -17.13 8.45
N ALA A 710 -15.87 -16.14 7.61
CA ALA A 710 -14.69 -16.18 6.76
C ALA A 710 -13.86 -14.89 6.93
N ASP A 711 -13.25 -14.42 5.85
CA ASP A 711 -12.29 -13.34 5.84
C ASP A 711 -12.90 -11.97 6.12
N GLY A 712 -12.07 -11.04 6.59
CA GLY A 712 -12.44 -9.62 6.72
C GLY A 712 -12.43 -8.91 5.38
N VAL A 713 -11.27 -8.88 4.71
CA VAL A 713 -11.11 -8.29 3.37
C VAL A 713 -10.35 -9.23 2.45
N HIS A 714 -11.00 -9.62 1.35
CA HIS A 714 -10.46 -10.59 0.40
C HIS A 714 -10.32 -9.95 -0.98
N ALA A 715 -9.10 -9.62 -1.41
CA ALA A 715 -8.85 -8.90 -2.66
C ALA A 715 -8.09 -9.79 -3.67
N GLN A 716 -8.75 -10.12 -4.77
CA GLN A 716 -8.27 -11.02 -5.80
C GLN A 716 -8.05 -10.29 -7.12
N SER A 717 -6.81 -10.33 -7.62
CA SER A 717 -6.44 -9.84 -8.96
C SER A 717 -6.84 -8.37 -9.19
N ASN A 718 -6.77 -7.55 -8.14
CA ASN A 718 -7.09 -6.12 -8.23
C ASN A 718 -5.90 -5.34 -8.78
N ARG A 719 -6.10 -4.49 -9.79
CA ARG A 719 -4.97 -3.69 -10.33
C ARG A 719 -4.47 -2.64 -9.35
N VAL A 720 -5.39 -1.99 -8.63
CA VAL A 720 -5.08 -1.16 -7.47
C VAL A 720 -5.69 -1.85 -6.25
N GLY A 721 -4.82 -2.32 -5.37
CA GLY A 721 -5.13 -3.08 -4.16
C GLY A 721 -5.91 -2.25 -3.14
N PRO A 722 -6.44 -2.86 -2.07
CA PRO A 722 -7.34 -2.18 -1.16
C PRO A 722 -6.66 -1.10 -0.31
N TRP A 723 -7.42 -0.09 0.09
CA TRP A 723 -7.10 0.88 1.13
C TRP A 723 -7.92 0.54 2.37
N ILE A 724 -7.29 0.16 3.47
CA ILE A 724 -7.98 -0.26 4.69
C ILE A 724 -7.47 0.58 5.86
N GLU A 725 -8.37 1.36 6.46
CA GLU A 725 -7.99 2.39 7.41
C GLU A 725 -8.93 2.48 8.61
N ASP A 726 -8.36 2.74 9.80
CA ASP A 726 -9.10 3.03 11.04
C ASP A 726 -10.17 1.97 11.36
N SER A 727 -9.95 0.73 10.92
CA SER A 727 -10.94 -0.33 10.92
C SER A 727 -10.65 -1.38 11.99
N ARG A 728 -11.66 -2.18 12.34
CA ARG A 728 -11.56 -3.18 13.41
C ARG A 728 -12.07 -4.55 12.96
N PHE A 729 -11.22 -5.56 13.08
CA PHE A 729 -11.56 -6.94 12.73
C PHE A 729 -11.29 -7.84 13.93
N GLN A 730 -12.33 -8.52 14.41
CA GLN A 730 -12.25 -9.35 15.61
C GLN A 730 -13.18 -10.56 15.55
N GLY A 731 -12.68 -11.75 15.92
CA GLY A 731 -13.48 -12.97 16.02
C GLY A 731 -13.82 -13.62 14.68
N LEU A 732 -13.04 -13.33 13.64
CA LEU A 732 -13.24 -13.88 12.30
C LEU A 732 -12.90 -15.37 12.22
N GLY A 733 -13.54 -16.05 11.27
CA GLY A 733 -13.42 -17.49 11.04
C GLY A 733 -12.41 -17.86 9.97
N ASP A 734 -11.70 -16.93 9.36
CA ASP A 734 -10.57 -17.24 8.48
C ASP A 734 -9.61 -16.05 8.53
N ASP A 735 -8.75 -15.93 7.52
CA ASP A 735 -7.78 -14.84 7.40
C ASP A 735 -8.44 -13.47 7.55
N VAL A 736 -7.85 -12.56 8.31
CA VAL A 736 -8.45 -11.22 8.46
C VAL A 736 -8.38 -10.48 7.13
N MET A 737 -7.26 -10.61 6.40
CA MET A 737 -7.08 -10.04 5.07
C MET A 737 -6.27 -10.97 4.17
N ASN A 738 -6.65 -11.07 2.90
CA ASN A 738 -5.96 -11.89 1.90
C ASN A 738 -5.90 -11.17 0.53
N PHE A 739 -4.70 -10.86 0.04
CA PHE A 739 -4.47 -10.13 -1.22
C PHE A 739 -3.59 -10.94 -2.17
N TYR A 740 -4.10 -11.31 -3.35
CA TYR A 740 -3.37 -12.18 -4.29
C TYR A 740 -3.90 -12.08 -5.72
N THR A 741 -3.07 -12.49 -6.68
CA THR A 741 -3.49 -12.70 -8.08
C THR A 741 -3.82 -14.17 -8.30
N LEU A 742 -4.95 -14.44 -8.97
CA LEU A 742 -5.18 -15.76 -9.54
C LEU A 742 -4.26 -15.97 -10.75
N PRO A 743 -3.51 -17.07 -10.81
CA PRO A 743 -2.66 -17.38 -11.94
C PRO A 743 -3.46 -17.86 -13.15
N TYR A 744 -2.77 -17.85 -14.28
CA TYR A 744 -3.18 -18.54 -15.50
C TYR A 744 -2.36 -19.82 -15.71
N THR A 745 -2.95 -20.79 -16.41
CA THR A 745 -2.23 -21.87 -17.11
C THR A 745 -2.24 -21.62 -18.61
N ILE A 746 -1.30 -22.23 -19.32
CA ILE A 746 -1.22 -22.21 -20.78
C ILE A 746 -2.04 -23.38 -21.31
N THR A 747 -3.24 -23.15 -21.85
CA THR A 747 -4.08 -24.23 -22.40
C THR A 747 -3.70 -24.62 -23.82
N LYS A 748 -3.05 -23.72 -24.56
CA LYS A 748 -2.57 -23.98 -25.91
C LYS A 748 -1.40 -23.08 -26.27
N ARG A 749 -0.40 -23.64 -26.96
CA ARG A 749 0.67 -22.88 -27.60
C ARG A 749 0.33 -22.70 -29.09
N ASN A 750 -0.09 -21.50 -29.49
CA ASN A 750 -0.41 -21.21 -30.89
C ASN A 750 0.85 -20.91 -31.72
N SER A 751 1.87 -20.29 -31.10
CA SER A 751 3.20 -20.06 -31.65
C SER A 751 4.24 -19.94 -30.52
N LEU A 752 5.49 -19.59 -30.82
CA LEU A 752 6.48 -19.26 -29.78
C LEU A 752 6.07 -18.03 -28.95
N ARG A 753 5.31 -17.09 -29.52
CA ARG A 753 4.91 -15.82 -28.88
C ARG A 753 3.44 -15.76 -28.50
N THR A 754 2.60 -16.60 -29.10
CA THR A 754 1.15 -16.55 -28.94
C THR A 754 0.66 -17.76 -28.16
N LEU A 755 0.08 -17.52 -26.99
CA LEU A 755 -0.43 -18.53 -26.07
C LEU A 755 -1.93 -18.34 -25.86
N THR A 756 -2.65 -19.42 -25.55
CA THR A 756 -3.99 -19.33 -24.97
C THR A 756 -3.90 -19.58 -23.49
N LEU A 757 -4.50 -18.70 -22.69
CA LEU A 757 -4.49 -18.74 -21.25
C LEU A 757 -5.90 -18.92 -20.68
N ALA A 758 -5.98 -19.65 -19.57
CA ALA A 758 -7.16 -19.75 -18.72
C ALA A 758 -6.76 -19.56 -17.27
N THR A 759 -7.63 -18.99 -16.44
CA THR A 759 -7.37 -18.85 -15.01
C THR A 759 -7.43 -20.22 -14.32
N ILE A 760 -6.58 -20.46 -13.33
CA ILE A 760 -6.65 -21.65 -12.48
C ILE A 760 -7.24 -21.27 -11.13
N ASN A 761 -8.26 -21.99 -10.68
CA ASN A 761 -8.71 -21.95 -9.29
C ASN A 761 -8.75 -23.37 -8.73
N HIS A 762 -7.98 -23.58 -7.66
CA HIS A 762 -7.69 -24.90 -7.14
C HIS A 762 -7.08 -25.81 -8.23
N ASP A 763 -7.82 -26.82 -8.70
CA ASP A 763 -7.42 -27.79 -9.73
C ASP A 763 -8.26 -27.66 -11.02
N THR A 764 -9.07 -26.61 -11.14
CA THR A 764 -10.02 -26.41 -12.26
C THR A 764 -9.71 -25.16 -13.08
N LEU A 765 -10.15 -25.17 -14.35
CA LEU A 765 -10.09 -24.01 -15.23
C LEU A 765 -11.28 -23.07 -15.00
N GLY A 766 -10.96 -21.82 -14.71
CA GLY A 766 -11.90 -20.69 -14.65
C GLY A 766 -11.92 -19.90 -15.95
N ASN A 767 -12.94 -19.03 -16.08
CA ASN A 767 -13.07 -18.11 -17.21
C ASN A 767 -12.14 -16.89 -17.03
N VAL A 768 -11.63 -16.39 -18.16
CA VAL A 768 -10.89 -15.12 -18.26
C VAL A 768 -11.37 -14.36 -19.50
N GLY A 769 -11.38 -13.03 -19.43
CA GLY A 769 -11.67 -12.15 -20.57
C GLY A 769 -10.61 -11.08 -20.77
N SER A 770 -10.46 -10.60 -21.99
CA SER A 770 -9.44 -9.64 -22.44
C SER A 770 -9.40 -8.37 -21.60
N ARG A 771 -10.56 -7.92 -21.09
CA ARG A 771 -10.71 -6.71 -20.25
C ARG A 771 -9.97 -6.78 -18.91
N SER A 772 -9.55 -7.96 -18.44
CA SER A 772 -8.67 -8.08 -17.25
C SER A 772 -7.21 -7.78 -17.53
N LEU A 773 -6.82 -7.68 -18.81
CA LEU A 773 -5.44 -7.47 -19.24
C LEU A 773 -5.29 -6.09 -19.88
N ARG A 774 -4.10 -5.50 -19.79
CA ARG A 774 -3.73 -4.29 -20.52
C ARG A 774 -2.51 -4.57 -21.37
N ILE A 775 -2.51 -4.09 -22.62
CA ILE A 775 -1.29 -4.09 -23.44
C ILE A 775 -0.18 -3.39 -22.65
N GLY A 776 1.03 -3.95 -22.69
CA GLY A 776 2.17 -3.54 -21.87
C GLY A 776 2.28 -4.23 -20.51
N ASP A 777 1.24 -4.93 -20.02
CA ASP A 777 1.32 -5.73 -18.78
C ASP A 777 2.49 -6.73 -18.86
N SER A 778 3.30 -6.80 -17.79
CA SER A 778 4.36 -7.80 -17.63
C SER A 778 3.78 -9.11 -17.08
N PHE A 779 4.16 -10.23 -17.69
CA PHE A 779 3.79 -11.57 -17.27
C PHE A 779 5.01 -12.36 -16.83
N LYS A 780 4.88 -13.06 -15.71
CA LYS A 780 5.91 -13.94 -15.14
C LYS A 780 5.50 -15.40 -15.30
N PHE A 781 6.36 -16.18 -15.96
CA PHE A 781 6.20 -17.62 -16.14
C PHE A 781 6.98 -18.36 -15.06
N VAL A 782 6.30 -19.21 -14.30
CA VAL A 782 6.88 -19.90 -13.13
C VAL A 782 6.73 -21.41 -13.30
N ASN A 783 7.81 -22.13 -13.02
CA ASN A 783 7.76 -23.58 -12.83
C ASN A 783 7.29 -23.86 -11.39
N PRO A 784 6.05 -24.35 -11.17
CA PRO A 784 5.51 -24.50 -9.82
C PRO A 784 6.19 -25.61 -9.01
N LEU A 785 6.77 -26.64 -9.66
CA LEU A 785 7.42 -27.77 -8.99
C LEU A 785 8.73 -27.35 -8.30
N THR A 786 9.43 -26.39 -8.89
CA THR A 786 10.68 -25.87 -8.36
C THR A 786 10.50 -24.50 -7.69
N GLY A 787 9.51 -23.70 -8.11
CA GLY A 787 9.34 -22.30 -7.75
C GLY A 787 10.26 -21.34 -8.51
N ALA A 788 10.93 -21.79 -9.58
CA ALA A 788 11.80 -20.92 -10.39
C ALA A 788 10.99 -20.11 -11.40
N VAL A 789 11.40 -18.86 -11.60
CA VAL A 789 10.98 -18.06 -12.75
C VAL A 789 11.65 -18.62 -14.00
N ILE A 790 10.87 -18.91 -15.03
CA ILE A 790 11.32 -19.37 -16.34
C ILE A 790 11.71 -18.15 -17.17
N GLN A 791 10.79 -17.17 -17.27
CA GLN A 791 10.92 -15.99 -18.11
C GLN A 791 9.91 -14.93 -17.68
N THR A 792 10.16 -13.67 -18.01
CA THR A 792 9.17 -12.58 -18.02
C THR A 792 8.95 -12.09 -19.46
N ALA A 793 7.75 -11.62 -19.81
CA ALA A 793 7.48 -11.05 -21.14
C ALA A 793 6.32 -10.05 -21.07
N ARG A 794 6.26 -9.11 -22.02
CA ARG A 794 5.17 -8.11 -22.07
C ARG A 794 4.10 -8.48 -23.07
N LEU A 795 2.86 -8.22 -22.70
CA LEU A 795 1.70 -8.40 -23.56
C LEU A 795 1.67 -7.34 -24.67
N THR A 796 1.65 -7.76 -25.93
CA THR A 796 1.57 -6.87 -27.10
C THR A 796 0.22 -6.95 -27.82
N ASP A 797 -0.50 -8.05 -27.66
CA ASP A 797 -1.84 -8.21 -28.21
C ASP A 797 -2.67 -9.19 -27.38
N VAL A 798 -3.99 -8.98 -27.33
CA VAL A 798 -4.94 -9.85 -26.62
C VAL A 798 -6.26 -9.96 -27.37
N ALA A 799 -6.77 -11.17 -27.48
CA ALA A 799 -8.08 -11.45 -28.05
C ALA A 799 -8.85 -12.46 -27.20
N ASP A 800 -10.16 -12.24 -27.05
CA ASP A 800 -11.04 -13.23 -26.43
C ASP A 800 -11.18 -14.47 -27.32
N THR A 801 -11.16 -15.65 -26.71
CA THR A 801 -11.38 -16.92 -27.40
C THR A 801 -12.18 -17.86 -26.51
N ARG A 802 -12.81 -18.87 -27.11
CA ARG A 802 -13.64 -19.83 -26.39
C ARG A 802 -13.30 -21.24 -26.81
N GLN A 803 -13.00 -22.11 -25.84
CA GLN A 803 -12.55 -23.47 -26.11
C GLN A 803 -13.34 -24.51 -25.31
N SER A 804 -13.53 -25.68 -25.91
CA SER A 804 -14.06 -26.86 -25.23
C SER A 804 -12.94 -27.53 -24.45
N VAL A 805 -13.14 -27.73 -23.15
CA VAL A 805 -12.21 -28.44 -22.26
C VAL A 805 -12.92 -29.60 -21.58
N ILE A 806 -12.18 -30.64 -21.23
CA ILE A 806 -12.70 -31.77 -20.45
C ILE A 806 -12.36 -31.53 -18.98
N ILE A 807 -13.38 -31.32 -18.16
CA ILE A 807 -13.26 -31.12 -16.71
C ILE A 807 -14.03 -32.25 -16.04
N GLN A 808 -13.34 -33.08 -15.23
CA GLN A 808 -13.97 -34.21 -14.51
C GLN A 808 -14.81 -35.13 -15.42
N GLY A 809 -14.32 -35.39 -16.64
CA GLY A 809 -15.01 -36.22 -17.63
C GLY A 809 -16.19 -35.56 -18.35
N ARG A 810 -16.42 -34.26 -18.16
CA ARG A 810 -17.46 -33.48 -18.85
C ARG A 810 -16.84 -32.47 -19.81
N THR A 811 -17.40 -32.33 -21.00
CA THR A 811 -17.03 -31.27 -21.94
C THR A 811 -17.70 -29.96 -21.52
N GLU A 812 -16.89 -28.94 -21.23
CA GLU A 812 -17.37 -27.61 -20.87
C GLU A 812 -16.73 -26.56 -21.79
N MET A 813 -17.51 -25.55 -22.16
CA MET A 813 -16.97 -24.37 -22.85
C MET A 813 -16.41 -23.40 -21.82
N ARG A 814 -15.20 -22.90 -22.05
CA ARG A 814 -14.55 -21.88 -21.21
C ARG A 814 -14.16 -20.67 -22.02
N ASP A 815 -14.37 -19.51 -21.44
CA ASP A 815 -13.89 -18.23 -21.97
C ASP A 815 -12.41 -18.08 -21.58
N MET A 816 -11.59 -17.83 -22.57
CA MET A 816 -10.14 -17.80 -22.50
C MET A 816 -9.61 -16.56 -23.22
N VAL A 817 -8.32 -16.29 -23.07
CA VAL A 817 -7.65 -15.21 -23.79
C VAL A 817 -6.50 -15.78 -24.62
N MET A 818 -6.44 -15.38 -25.89
CA MET A 818 -5.27 -15.55 -26.72
C MET A 818 -4.41 -14.30 -26.55
N VAL A 819 -3.17 -14.50 -26.11
CA VAL A 819 -2.22 -13.43 -25.82
C VAL A 819 -0.99 -13.57 -26.68
N THR A 820 -0.48 -12.46 -27.20
CA THR A 820 0.80 -12.40 -27.90
C THR A 820 1.80 -11.60 -27.07
N PHE A 821 3.02 -12.11 -26.96
CA PHE A 821 4.10 -11.47 -26.23
C PHE A 821 5.12 -10.82 -27.16
N ASP A 822 5.87 -9.87 -26.61
CA ASP A 822 6.95 -9.15 -27.28
C ASP A 822 8.17 -10.02 -27.64
N GLN A 823 8.27 -11.22 -27.09
CA GLN A 823 9.34 -12.17 -27.33
C GLN A 823 8.86 -13.63 -27.31
N ASP A 824 9.73 -14.53 -27.79
CA ASP A 824 9.49 -15.98 -27.77
C ASP A 824 9.47 -16.48 -26.32
N ILE A 825 8.46 -17.28 -25.99
CA ILE A 825 8.27 -17.90 -24.68
C ILE A 825 8.77 -19.34 -24.75
N ASN A 826 9.91 -19.61 -24.11
CA ASN A 826 10.58 -20.92 -24.15
C ASN A 826 10.55 -21.63 -22.79
N GLY A 827 10.73 -22.96 -22.78
CA GLY A 827 10.82 -23.75 -21.54
C GLY A 827 9.50 -23.91 -20.75
N VAL A 828 8.36 -23.52 -21.35
CA VAL A 828 7.03 -23.63 -20.72
C VAL A 828 6.37 -24.98 -20.98
N VAL A 829 5.56 -25.41 -20.02
CA VAL A 829 4.74 -26.62 -20.07
C VAL A 829 3.29 -26.21 -20.31
N VAL A 830 2.72 -26.68 -21.43
CA VAL A 830 1.31 -26.48 -21.79
C VAL A 830 0.45 -27.45 -21.01
N GLY A 831 -0.68 -26.94 -20.53
CA GLY A 831 -1.59 -27.69 -19.71
C GLY A 831 -2.45 -28.67 -20.46
N ASN A 832 -2.21 -29.96 -20.18
CA ASN A 832 -2.84 -31.09 -20.86
C ASN A 832 -3.40 -32.10 -19.84
N SER A 833 -3.24 -31.88 -18.54
CA SER A 833 -3.70 -32.82 -17.50
C SER A 833 -5.23 -32.80 -17.36
N PRO A 834 -5.91 -33.97 -17.35
CA PRO A 834 -7.33 -34.03 -17.01
C PRO A 834 -7.54 -33.53 -15.57
N ALA A 835 -8.52 -32.65 -15.36
CA ALA A 835 -8.94 -32.27 -14.02
C ALA A 835 -9.35 -33.53 -13.23
N GLY A 836 -8.68 -33.81 -12.10
CA GLY A 836 -8.95 -34.99 -11.25
C GLY A 836 -7.77 -35.93 -11.00
N GLU A 837 -6.63 -35.78 -11.70
CA GLU A 837 -5.35 -36.37 -11.25
C GLU A 837 -4.74 -35.50 -10.14
N SER A 838 -3.98 -36.08 -9.21
CA SER A 838 -3.72 -35.52 -7.86
C SER A 838 -3.23 -34.07 -7.79
N ASP A 839 -2.62 -33.54 -8.85
CA ASP A 839 -2.14 -32.16 -8.92
C ASP A 839 -2.82 -31.28 -10.01
N GLY A 840 -3.61 -31.85 -10.94
CA GLY A 840 -4.34 -31.12 -12.00
C GLY A 840 -3.46 -30.13 -12.77
N PHE A 841 -4.03 -28.99 -13.17
CA PHE A 841 -3.30 -27.90 -13.85
C PHE A 841 -2.23 -27.18 -12.98
N ARG A 842 -2.04 -27.59 -11.70
CA ARG A 842 -1.15 -26.91 -10.74
C ARG A 842 0.32 -27.31 -10.89
N ASN A 843 0.63 -28.41 -11.59
CA ASN A 843 2.00 -28.88 -11.85
C ASN A 843 2.61 -28.29 -13.15
N GLU A 844 1.80 -27.60 -13.95
CA GLU A 844 2.15 -26.99 -15.23
C GLU A 844 2.67 -25.56 -15.07
N THR A 845 3.13 -24.92 -16.15
CA THR A 845 3.64 -23.54 -16.05
C THR A 845 2.55 -22.60 -15.55
N THR A 846 2.80 -22.00 -14.39
CA THR A 846 1.92 -21.01 -13.76
C THR A 846 2.32 -19.63 -14.27
N VAL A 847 1.36 -18.87 -14.79
CA VAL A 847 1.62 -17.54 -15.38
C VAL A 847 0.93 -16.49 -14.53
N PHE A 848 1.68 -15.49 -14.05
CA PHE A 848 1.16 -14.38 -13.25
C PHE A 848 1.23 -13.07 -14.05
N ASN A 849 0.16 -12.27 -14.02
CA ASN A 849 0.20 -10.90 -14.50
C ASN A 849 0.68 -10.00 -13.35
N GLU A 850 1.84 -9.36 -13.50
CA GLU A 850 2.46 -8.48 -12.50
C GLU A 850 1.80 -7.08 -12.42
N GLY A 851 0.89 -6.76 -13.33
CA GLY A 851 0.01 -5.60 -13.25
C GLY A 851 -1.13 -5.76 -12.25
N LEU A 852 -1.31 -6.94 -11.63
CA LEU A 852 -2.40 -7.24 -10.72
C LEU A 852 -1.91 -7.50 -9.29
N SER A 853 -2.77 -7.24 -8.32
CA SER A 853 -2.55 -7.34 -6.87
C SER A 853 -1.35 -6.52 -6.41
N ARG A 854 -1.44 -5.21 -6.59
CA ARG A 854 -0.39 -4.27 -6.20
C ARG A 854 -0.99 -3.01 -5.62
N ASP A 855 -0.16 -2.16 -5.03
CA ASP A 855 -0.52 -0.80 -4.64
C ASP A 855 -1.60 -0.81 -3.53
N PHE A 856 -1.34 -1.45 -2.39
CA PHE A 856 -2.28 -1.55 -1.26
C PHE A 856 -1.83 -0.72 -0.04
N LEU A 857 -2.79 -0.35 0.82
CA LEU A 857 -2.52 0.31 2.10
C LEU A 857 -3.39 -0.31 3.20
N VAL A 858 -2.77 -0.69 4.32
CA VAL A 858 -3.47 -1.12 5.54
C VAL A 858 -2.90 -0.31 6.70
N GLU A 859 -3.69 0.61 7.24
CA GLU A 859 -3.20 1.49 8.30
C GLU A 859 -4.15 1.75 9.46
N ARG A 860 -3.60 1.93 10.67
CA ARG A 860 -4.35 2.28 11.89
C ARG A 860 -5.48 1.30 12.23
N ASN A 861 -5.32 0.02 11.89
CA ASN A 861 -6.34 -0.99 12.14
C ASN A 861 -6.10 -1.75 13.44
N TYR A 862 -7.18 -2.21 14.07
CA TYR A 862 -7.14 -3.17 15.17
C TYR A 862 -7.56 -4.56 14.67
N ILE A 863 -6.59 -5.47 14.60
CA ILE A 863 -6.71 -6.82 14.05
C ILE A 863 -6.49 -7.82 15.18
N ALA A 864 -7.56 -8.44 15.68
CA ALA A 864 -7.48 -9.18 16.94
C ALA A 864 -8.26 -10.49 16.96
N ASP A 865 -7.79 -11.42 17.79
CA ASP A 865 -8.54 -12.57 18.30
C ASP A 865 -9.35 -13.28 17.20
N SER A 866 -8.69 -13.54 16.08
CA SER A 866 -9.28 -14.13 14.88
C SER A 866 -8.51 -15.38 14.47
N ARG A 867 -9.20 -16.28 13.78
CA ARG A 867 -8.62 -17.52 13.28
C ARG A 867 -7.62 -17.20 12.16
N ARG A 868 -6.58 -18.01 12.07
CA ARG A 868 -5.56 -18.01 11.02
C ARG A 868 -4.76 -16.70 10.91
N PHE A 869 -4.61 -16.11 9.72
CA PHE A 869 -3.66 -15.03 9.46
C PHE A 869 -4.25 -13.65 9.72
N GLY A 870 -3.41 -12.67 10.08
CA GLY A 870 -3.81 -11.26 10.05
C GLY A 870 -3.84 -10.75 8.61
N ASN A 871 -2.67 -10.62 7.99
CA ASN A 871 -2.53 -10.29 6.58
C ASN A 871 -1.82 -11.43 5.85
N TYR A 872 -2.51 -12.02 4.86
CA TYR A 872 -1.92 -12.95 3.91
C TYR A 872 -1.64 -12.24 2.57
N LEU A 873 -0.37 -12.08 2.23
CA LEU A 873 0.10 -11.17 1.20
C LEU A 873 0.81 -11.90 0.07
N MET A 874 0.27 -11.75 -1.14
CA MET A 874 0.83 -12.16 -2.43
C MET A 874 0.74 -10.98 -3.40
N ALA A 875 1.01 -9.78 -2.88
CA ALA A 875 0.75 -8.52 -3.52
C ALA A 875 1.93 -7.55 -3.38
N ASP A 876 2.11 -6.68 -4.39
CA ASP A 876 3.26 -5.79 -4.51
C ASP A 876 2.96 -4.35 -4.07
N ASN A 877 4.01 -3.56 -3.86
CA ASN A 877 3.95 -2.10 -3.71
C ASN A 877 3.00 -1.63 -2.59
N GLY A 878 3.04 -2.24 -1.43
CA GLY A 878 2.09 -1.96 -0.35
C GLY A 878 2.70 -1.48 0.96
N GLU A 879 1.85 -0.92 1.81
CA GLU A 879 2.23 -0.44 3.14
C GLU A 879 1.27 -0.98 4.20
N LEU A 880 1.83 -1.51 5.28
CA LEU A 880 1.17 -1.91 6.52
C LEU A 880 1.69 -0.99 7.63
N ASN A 881 0.92 0.01 8.02
CA ASN A 881 1.38 1.08 8.90
C ASN A 881 0.52 1.24 10.16
N HIS A 882 1.15 1.26 11.33
CA HIS A 882 0.47 1.62 12.58
C HIS A 882 -0.73 0.72 12.94
N ASN A 883 -0.68 -0.57 12.57
CA ASN A 883 -1.71 -1.53 12.92
C ASN A 883 -1.38 -2.26 14.22
N ILE A 884 -2.40 -2.77 14.89
CA ILE A 884 -2.29 -3.56 16.11
C ILE A 884 -2.77 -4.99 15.81
N TYR A 885 -1.87 -5.97 15.96
CA TYR A 885 -2.11 -7.40 15.74
C TYR A 885 -2.07 -8.14 17.08
N VAL A 886 -3.20 -8.68 17.52
CA VAL A 886 -3.33 -9.27 18.86
C VAL A 886 -3.98 -10.65 18.82
N GLY A 887 -3.33 -11.65 19.41
CA GLY A 887 -3.97 -12.94 19.69
C GLY A 887 -4.49 -13.68 18.45
N LEU A 888 -3.87 -13.48 17.29
CA LEU A 888 -4.16 -14.24 16.08
C LEU A 888 -3.69 -15.69 16.24
N SER A 889 -4.43 -16.62 15.64
CA SER A 889 -4.07 -18.02 15.83
C SER A 889 -2.84 -18.47 15.05
N ASP A 890 -2.52 -17.84 13.91
CA ASP A 890 -1.29 -18.08 13.15
C ASP A 890 -0.48 -16.76 13.00
N GLN A 891 0.31 -16.62 11.93
CA GLN A 891 1.10 -15.43 11.62
C GLN A 891 0.24 -14.16 11.60
N ALA A 892 0.79 -13.07 12.15
CA ALA A 892 0.18 -11.76 12.02
C ALA A 892 0.28 -11.25 10.58
N ILE A 893 1.45 -11.45 9.95
CA ILE A 893 1.68 -11.14 8.54
C ILE A 893 2.40 -12.32 7.91
N LEU A 894 1.85 -12.86 6.83
CA LEU A 894 2.46 -13.92 6.03
C LEU A 894 2.57 -13.46 4.57
N GLY A 895 3.79 -13.36 4.05
CA GLY A 895 4.09 -13.02 2.67
C GLY A 895 4.65 -14.21 1.90
N ARG A 896 3.82 -14.96 1.19
CA ARG A 896 4.24 -16.10 0.36
C ARG A 896 3.16 -16.47 -0.64
N ASN A 897 3.54 -17.08 -1.76
CA ASN A 897 2.57 -17.76 -2.62
C ASN A 897 1.97 -19.00 -1.93
N GLU A 898 0.76 -19.36 -2.34
CA GLU A 898 0.12 -20.64 -2.02
C GLU A 898 0.18 -21.48 -3.28
N SER A 899 1.02 -22.51 -3.30
CA SER A 899 1.19 -23.33 -4.52
C SER A 899 0.18 -24.48 -4.59
N GLY A 900 -0.28 -25.00 -3.44
CA GLY A 900 -1.29 -26.07 -3.41
C GLY A 900 -2.70 -25.57 -3.74
N TRP A 901 -3.06 -24.38 -3.29
CA TRP A 901 -4.18 -23.61 -3.83
C TRP A 901 -3.56 -22.49 -4.65
N PRO A 902 -3.41 -22.60 -5.99
CA PRO A 902 -2.48 -21.79 -6.75
C PRO A 902 -2.85 -20.29 -6.69
N LEU A 903 -2.32 -19.58 -5.69
CA LEU A 903 -2.47 -18.14 -5.45
C LEU A 903 -1.07 -17.54 -5.44
N GLY A 904 -0.91 -16.36 -6.02
CA GLY A 904 0.40 -15.74 -6.05
C GLY A 904 0.46 -14.42 -6.82
N ALA A 905 1.63 -13.94 -7.22
CA ALA A 905 2.95 -14.53 -6.97
C ALA A 905 3.46 -14.22 -5.55
N TRP A 906 4.66 -13.65 -5.42
CA TRP A 906 5.26 -13.29 -4.13
C TRP A 906 5.29 -11.77 -3.98
N PRO A 907 5.21 -11.25 -2.76
CA PRO A 907 5.22 -9.81 -2.53
C PRO A 907 6.61 -9.19 -2.80
N SER A 908 6.59 -7.99 -3.37
CA SER A 908 7.74 -7.12 -3.62
C SER A 908 7.40 -5.69 -3.24
N ASN A 909 8.39 -4.94 -2.75
CA ASN A 909 8.24 -3.54 -2.35
C ASN A 909 7.16 -3.31 -1.28
N VAL A 910 7.25 -4.06 -0.18
CA VAL A 910 6.30 -3.96 0.94
C VAL A 910 6.97 -3.33 2.15
N SER A 911 6.31 -2.32 2.74
CA SER A 911 6.73 -1.70 4.00
C SER A 911 5.81 -2.08 5.16
N ILE A 912 6.41 -2.56 6.24
CA ILE A 912 5.78 -2.92 7.51
C ILE A 912 6.35 -2.00 8.56
N ARG A 913 5.58 -1.00 8.98
CA ARG A 913 6.08 0.07 9.84
C ARG A 913 5.20 0.42 11.02
N SER A 914 5.82 0.69 12.16
CA SER A 914 5.15 1.18 13.37
C SER A 914 3.98 0.33 13.85
N ASN A 915 3.97 -0.97 13.52
CA ASN A 915 2.93 -1.90 13.94
C ASN A 915 3.26 -2.47 15.33
N SER A 916 2.23 -2.85 16.06
CA SER A 916 2.34 -3.57 17.33
C SER A 916 1.86 -5.01 17.17
N PHE A 917 2.69 -5.97 17.54
CA PHE A 917 2.40 -7.41 17.50
C PHE A 917 2.41 -7.97 18.92
N TYR A 918 1.27 -8.51 19.36
CA TYR A 918 1.10 -9.00 20.73
C TYR A 918 0.53 -10.42 20.75
N ALA A 919 1.32 -11.36 21.28
CA ALA A 919 0.89 -12.71 21.62
C ALA A 919 0.21 -13.51 20.47
N ASN A 920 0.63 -13.30 19.22
CA ASN A 920 0.15 -14.04 18.04
C ASN A 920 0.71 -15.48 17.95
N GLY A 921 0.13 -16.31 17.09
CA GLY A 921 0.57 -17.69 16.86
C GLY A 921 0.12 -18.67 17.96
N LEU A 922 -1.19 -18.84 18.11
CA LEU A 922 -1.80 -19.66 19.17
C LEU A 922 -2.15 -21.09 18.74
N SER A 923 -2.20 -21.38 17.43
CA SER A 923 -2.70 -22.67 16.93
C SER A 923 -1.68 -23.79 17.08
N ALA A 924 -2.16 -25.03 17.12
CA ALA A 924 -1.31 -26.22 17.05
C ALA A 924 -0.45 -26.22 15.77
N ARG A 925 -0.98 -25.73 14.65
CA ARG A 925 -0.23 -25.57 13.40
C ARG A 925 0.96 -24.64 13.60
N TYR A 926 0.72 -23.43 14.10
CA TYR A 926 1.79 -22.45 14.33
C TYR A 926 2.85 -23.01 15.27
N LEU A 927 2.45 -23.66 16.37
CA LEU A 927 3.37 -24.14 17.39
C LEU A 927 4.19 -25.36 16.94
N ARG A 928 3.57 -26.29 16.21
CA ARG A 928 4.13 -27.62 15.96
C ARG A 928 4.74 -27.80 14.57
N GLN A 929 4.28 -27.06 13.54
CA GLN A 929 4.76 -27.27 12.17
C GLN A 929 6.11 -26.58 11.94
N PRO A 930 7.16 -27.29 11.50
CA PRO A 930 8.48 -26.69 11.24
C PRO A 930 8.47 -25.64 10.11
N GLN A 931 7.50 -25.71 9.20
CA GLN A 931 7.38 -24.83 8.03
C GLN A 931 6.72 -23.48 8.33
N VAL A 932 6.28 -23.24 9.57
CA VAL A 932 5.77 -21.94 10.03
C VAL A 932 6.90 -21.24 10.77
N TYR A 933 7.37 -20.08 10.28
CA TYR A 933 8.66 -19.55 10.72
C TYR A 933 8.58 -18.44 11.77
N GLY A 934 7.56 -17.58 11.74
CA GLY A 934 7.49 -16.46 12.68
C GLY A 934 6.19 -15.67 12.68
N THR A 935 6.13 -14.61 13.49
CA THR A 935 4.95 -13.73 13.61
C THR A 935 4.75 -12.90 12.35
N VAL A 936 5.84 -12.37 11.81
CA VAL A 936 5.94 -11.78 10.47
C VAL A 936 6.86 -12.68 9.65
N ASP A 937 6.35 -13.28 8.58
CA ASP A 937 7.01 -14.37 7.85
C ASP A 937 6.93 -14.14 6.33
N PHE A 938 8.07 -14.12 5.65
CA PHE A 938 8.19 -14.01 4.19
C PHE A 938 9.04 -15.14 3.62
N HIS A 939 8.51 -15.90 2.67
CA HIS A 939 9.22 -16.96 1.96
C HIS A 939 8.52 -17.38 0.67
N MET A 940 9.19 -18.19 -0.17
CA MET A 940 8.60 -18.77 -1.36
C MET A 940 8.21 -20.24 -1.15
N ASN A 941 7.12 -20.67 -1.76
CA ASN A 941 6.69 -22.07 -1.83
C ASN A 941 6.69 -22.60 -3.28
N ARG A 942 7.03 -23.88 -3.42
CA ARG A 942 6.81 -24.71 -4.62
C ARG A 942 5.69 -25.71 -4.34
N LEU A 943 5.07 -26.29 -5.36
CA LEU A 943 3.99 -27.26 -5.22
C LEU A 943 4.43 -28.50 -4.40
N PRO A 944 3.60 -29.08 -3.51
CA PRO A 944 2.26 -28.66 -3.09
C PRO A 944 2.24 -27.86 -1.77
N ASN A 945 3.02 -26.76 -1.68
CA ASN A 945 3.32 -25.93 -0.50
C ASN A 945 4.57 -26.33 0.29
N VAL A 946 5.63 -26.67 -0.43
CA VAL A 946 6.96 -26.90 0.15
C VAL A 946 7.80 -25.65 0.02
N SER A 947 8.47 -25.22 1.10
CA SER A 947 9.35 -24.05 1.05
C SER A 947 10.51 -24.23 0.07
N VAL A 948 10.85 -23.15 -0.64
CA VAL A 948 11.97 -23.11 -1.59
C VAL A 948 13.27 -22.89 -0.81
N ASN A 949 14.04 -23.97 -0.62
CA ASN A 949 15.32 -23.95 0.12
C ASN A 949 16.52 -23.87 -0.84
N ARG A 950 16.61 -22.81 -1.64
CA ARG A 950 17.74 -22.52 -2.56
C ARG A 950 17.91 -21.01 -2.75
N ASP A 951 19.04 -20.58 -3.32
CA ASP A 951 19.34 -19.15 -3.56
C ASP A 951 18.50 -18.61 -4.74
N VAL A 952 17.25 -18.24 -4.43
CA VAL A 952 16.32 -17.54 -5.31
C VAL A 952 15.83 -16.32 -4.56
N ARG A 953 15.80 -15.15 -5.20
CA ARG A 953 15.55 -13.84 -4.55
C ARG A 953 14.43 -13.05 -5.23
N GLU A 954 13.24 -13.64 -5.29
CA GLU A 954 12.08 -13.03 -5.94
C GLU A 954 11.27 -12.13 -5.02
N ILE A 955 11.37 -12.32 -3.69
CA ILE A 955 10.84 -11.35 -2.73
C ILE A 955 11.83 -10.19 -2.65
N ARG A 956 11.43 -8.97 -2.97
CA ARG A 956 12.39 -7.84 -3.06
C ARG A 956 11.92 -6.62 -2.29
N ARG A 957 12.86 -5.80 -1.84
CA ARG A 957 12.59 -4.45 -1.29
C ARG A 957 11.62 -4.48 -0.11
N LEU A 958 11.87 -5.34 0.87
CA LEU A 958 11.09 -5.38 2.11
C LEU A 958 11.64 -4.40 3.13
N LYS A 959 10.77 -3.57 3.71
CA LYS A 959 11.13 -2.67 4.83
C LYS A 959 10.33 -3.04 6.07
N ILE A 960 10.98 -3.49 7.14
CA ILE A 960 10.37 -3.79 8.43
C ILE A 960 10.97 -2.82 9.45
N VAL A 961 10.25 -1.73 9.77
CA VAL A 961 10.83 -0.58 10.48
C VAL A 961 9.97 -0.16 11.67
N ASP A 962 10.59 0.17 12.82
CA ASP A 962 9.89 0.77 13.98
C ASP A 962 8.71 -0.08 14.53
N ASN A 963 8.72 -1.40 14.37
CA ASN A 963 7.65 -2.24 14.90
C ASN A 963 7.95 -2.71 16.33
N HIS A 964 6.89 -2.93 17.11
CA HIS A 964 6.97 -3.48 18.46
C HIS A 964 6.45 -4.91 18.50
N PHE A 965 7.31 -5.87 18.87
CA PHE A 965 6.98 -7.29 18.99
C PHE A 965 7.05 -7.73 20.44
N GLN A 966 5.93 -8.19 20.99
CA GLN A 966 5.83 -8.66 22.37
C GLN A 966 5.15 -10.03 22.47
N TYR A 967 5.66 -10.88 23.37
CA TYR A 967 5.10 -12.21 23.64
C TYR A 967 5.07 -13.13 22.41
N TRP A 968 6.12 -13.07 21.59
CA TRP A 968 6.27 -13.89 20.40
C TRP A 968 6.77 -15.31 20.73
N ARG A 969 6.32 -16.32 19.96
CA ARG A 969 6.54 -17.76 20.27
C ARG A 969 7.49 -18.51 19.33
N LYS A 970 7.62 -18.06 18.09
CA LYS A 970 8.60 -18.52 17.07
C LYS A 970 9.49 -17.34 16.67
N ALA A 971 10.11 -17.24 15.51
CA ALA A 971 10.78 -15.98 15.18
C ALA A 971 9.79 -14.79 15.25
N ALA A 972 10.23 -13.63 15.74
CA ALA A 972 9.42 -12.41 15.60
C ALA A 972 9.28 -12.03 14.11
N VAL A 973 10.41 -12.08 13.39
CA VAL A 973 10.51 -11.85 11.95
C VAL A 973 11.28 -13.01 11.30
N SER A 974 10.77 -13.56 10.20
CA SER A 974 11.49 -14.48 9.32
C SER A 974 11.39 -14.00 7.87
N VAL A 975 12.51 -13.87 7.18
CA VAL A 975 12.58 -13.49 5.77
C VAL A 975 13.50 -14.45 5.04
N ARG A 976 13.01 -15.01 3.93
CA ARG A 976 13.72 -15.96 3.07
C ARG A 976 13.45 -15.63 1.61
N ASN A 977 14.32 -16.13 0.75
CA ASN A 977 14.21 -15.95 -0.70
C ASN A 977 14.10 -14.47 -1.13
N ALA A 978 14.85 -13.61 -0.44
CA ALA A 978 14.69 -12.16 -0.56
C ALA A 978 15.97 -11.39 -0.81
N GLU A 979 15.82 -10.20 -1.41
CA GLU A 979 16.88 -9.23 -1.70
C GLU A 979 16.44 -7.81 -1.29
N ALA A 980 17.41 -6.94 -0.95
CA ALA A 980 17.17 -5.56 -0.51
C ALA A 980 16.18 -5.48 0.68
N VAL A 981 16.49 -6.21 1.75
CA VAL A 981 15.68 -6.26 2.98
C VAL A 981 16.24 -5.29 4.01
N THR A 982 15.42 -4.38 4.52
CA THR A 982 15.76 -3.46 5.61
C THR A 982 14.98 -3.83 6.86
N ILE A 983 15.68 -4.10 7.97
CA ILE A 983 15.08 -4.33 9.30
C ILE A 983 15.71 -3.33 10.28
N LEU A 984 15.00 -2.26 10.61
CA LEU A 984 15.56 -1.12 11.34
C LEU A 984 14.65 -0.68 12.49
N ASP A 985 15.23 -0.29 13.63
CA ASP A 985 14.55 0.32 14.79
C ASP A 985 13.33 -0.44 15.36
N ASN A 986 13.23 -1.75 15.10
CA ASN A 986 12.22 -2.60 15.72
C ASN A 986 12.58 -2.94 17.18
N THR A 987 11.56 -3.02 18.04
CA THR A 987 11.70 -3.45 19.44
C THR A 987 11.15 -4.86 19.62
N PHE A 988 11.94 -5.74 20.23
CA PHE A 988 11.57 -7.13 20.53
C PHE A 988 11.63 -7.36 22.05
N SER A 989 10.51 -7.72 22.66
CA SER A 989 10.38 -7.91 24.11
C SER A 989 9.65 -9.21 24.46
N ASP A 990 10.02 -9.79 25.61
CA ASP A 990 9.33 -10.91 26.26
C ASP A 990 9.00 -12.13 25.37
N PRO A 991 9.99 -12.81 24.73
CA PRO A 991 9.70 -14.03 23.99
C PRO A 991 9.08 -15.10 24.92
N LEU A 992 8.05 -15.80 24.43
CA LEU A 992 7.40 -16.91 25.13
C LEU A 992 8.00 -18.28 24.76
N GLY A 993 8.83 -18.35 23.72
CA GLY A 993 9.59 -19.56 23.37
C GLY A 993 10.98 -19.56 24.00
N ASN A 994 11.70 -20.68 23.86
CA ASN A 994 13.05 -20.83 24.41
C ASN A 994 14.09 -20.11 23.52
N PHE A 995 14.06 -18.79 23.54
CA PHE A 995 15.01 -17.92 22.86
C PHE A 995 15.97 -17.35 23.91
N GLY A 996 17.26 -17.27 23.59
CA GLY A 996 18.22 -16.56 24.45
C GLY A 996 17.76 -15.13 24.74
N SER A 997 18.36 -14.49 25.74
CA SER A 997 18.00 -13.15 26.22
C SER A 997 17.70 -12.15 25.08
N PRO A 998 16.70 -11.26 25.24
CA PRO A 998 16.27 -10.35 24.19
C PRO A 998 17.44 -9.53 23.63
N VAL A 999 17.62 -9.60 22.30
CA VAL A 999 18.63 -8.83 21.58
C VAL A 999 17.94 -7.64 20.90
N LYS A 1000 18.35 -6.41 21.24
CA LYS A 1000 18.10 -5.25 20.38
C LYS A 1000 19.04 -5.37 19.19
N VAL A 1001 18.47 -5.70 18.04
CA VAL A 1001 19.24 -5.90 16.81
C VAL A 1001 19.12 -4.66 15.94
N LYS A 1002 20.21 -3.89 15.82
CA LYS A 1002 20.34 -2.83 14.81
C LYS A 1002 21.14 -3.42 13.63
N PHE A 1003 20.47 -4.10 12.70
CA PHE A 1003 21.11 -4.51 11.44
C PHE A 1003 20.94 -3.39 10.41
N SER A 1004 22.02 -2.73 10.04
CA SER A 1004 22.10 -1.98 8.78
C SER A 1004 22.85 -2.82 7.75
N THR A 1005 22.33 -4.01 7.42
CA THR A 1005 22.85 -4.76 6.27
C THR A 1005 22.06 -4.34 5.04
N PHE A 1006 22.62 -3.41 4.28
CA PHE A 1006 22.36 -3.33 2.85
C PHE A 1006 23.10 -4.51 2.22
N LEU A 1007 22.40 -5.62 1.99
CA LEU A 1007 22.85 -6.63 1.02
C LEU A 1007 22.23 -6.30 -0.32
#